data_AF-A0A951CF61-F1
#
_entry.id   AF-A0A951CF61-F1
#
_cell.length_a   1.000
_cell.length_b   1.000
_cell.length_c   1.000
_cell.angle_alpha   90.00
_cell.angle_beta   90.00
_cell.angle_gamma   90.00
#
_symmetry.space_group_name_H-M   'P 1'
#
loop_
_entity.id
_entity.type
_entity.pdbx_description
1 polymer ?
#
loop_
_entity_poly.entity_id
_entity_poly.type
_entity_poly.pdbx_seq_one_letter_code
_entity_poly.pdbx_strand_id
1 'polypeptide(L)'
;IGFSQQQIAAYGSVVGQSELPTYGEMAVRINGYTGVGNGGRSVYRPQDQHLLTFGDTVTWVVGRHNIRTGGDTIRNQADDGYPANRGNPRGLLTYTGQGTDSFADFLLGLPPNSVSYVASPRPPMNVHNWENGYFIQDDFKVTPNLTLNLGFRYELTTPFIDANSLMVNFDPNFTDPTTGQVGRFIVPSTSAEQYLTPAIINYGVVTAAQSGLGIGPGLVHTDKSNWAPRVGFAWRLGSKNVLRGGWGIYYNTSAAQGIRDALESAGFNQGATARSKPTSPLTGWPSSSSDAFSPISGGAVSGFGNTPSVNIIDFNLRNPRIQQYNVTFERDLGWQTALRLSYLGSWMNGLIEGRDLNEIPPNNIPFGTTQGDGVTICDPYAGDCAYSPQDMARMRFPALGDFVMDYSNIGHGYSNAFQLQVEHRFSSGLQFLANYTYLNQIVTTPDTDNSSLGGELYDPFSASVESGQDAFVSHHRFIAYGVYNLPVGRDRKFGAHMSNWLDAAIGGWQTTFNMFIKSGDFFTPYWVCNDCDPVIPGNIISGAIDAVEDFGSPPSFRPTVLSNNYNQTSGDQIWNPAAFGPPSIGADLFSNPAAAPRNLLEGPGAWGLNLGVHKSFRFGEHVTAMLGADADNLLNHPIFMPDQNYAGGGSPFAMLGTFNVAVDQNTGQLLPITDITPNPLFGVKMQTFMQEAVAGARQFRLRLRITF
;
A
#
# COMPACT_ATOMS: atom_id res chain seq x y z
N ILE A 1 23.09 -5.34 37.81
CA ILE A 1 24.09 -5.41 36.71
C ILE A 1 25.36 -4.80 37.30
N GLY A 2 26.37 -5.61 37.63
CA GLY A 2 27.44 -5.29 38.59
C GLY A 2 28.47 -4.23 38.17
N PHE A 3 28.04 -3.01 37.86
CA PHE A 3 28.93 -1.87 37.64
C PHE A 3 29.19 -1.11 38.93
N SER A 4 30.45 -0.72 39.14
CA SER A 4 30.85 0.17 40.22
C SER A 4 30.44 1.61 39.92
N GLN A 5 30.32 2.45 40.97
CA GLN A 5 29.98 3.86 40.78
C GLN A 5 31.02 4.61 39.92
N GLN A 6 32.29 4.20 40.00
CA GLN A 6 33.34 4.73 39.13
C GLN A 6 33.19 4.28 37.68
N GLN A 7 32.74 3.05 37.42
CA GLN A 7 32.43 2.59 36.06
C GLN A 7 31.21 3.33 35.50
N ILE A 8 30.20 3.59 36.33
CA ILE A 8 29.03 4.40 35.94
C ILE A 8 29.44 5.84 35.64
N ALA A 9 30.32 6.44 36.46
CA ALA A 9 30.81 7.79 36.26
C ALA A 9 31.74 7.90 35.04
N ALA A 10 32.63 6.93 34.84
CA ALA A 10 33.49 6.85 33.66
C ALA A 10 32.65 6.69 32.39
N TYR A 11 31.64 5.81 32.42
CA TYR A 11 30.66 5.65 31.35
C TYR A 11 29.90 6.97 31.09
N GLY A 12 29.37 7.63 32.13
CA GLY A 12 28.69 8.92 32.00
C GLY A 12 29.59 10.07 31.51
N SER A 13 30.90 10.02 31.78
CA SER A 13 31.87 11.01 31.33
C SER A 13 32.25 10.89 29.85
N VAL A 14 32.13 9.69 29.28
CA VAL A 14 32.33 9.42 27.85
C VAL A 14 31.04 9.65 27.07
N VAL A 15 29.88 9.36 27.66
CA VAL A 15 28.57 9.44 26.99
C VAL A 15 28.00 10.88 27.00
N GLY A 16 28.44 11.77 27.89
CA GLY A 16 27.99 13.16 27.90
C GLY A 16 26.49 13.34 28.24
N GLN A 17 26.12 14.51 28.76
CA GLN A 17 24.73 14.78 29.15
C GLN A 17 23.78 14.95 27.95
N SER A 18 24.33 15.00 26.74
CA SER A 18 23.60 15.13 25.47
C SER A 18 23.26 13.82 24.78
N GLU A 19 23.80 12.65 25.19
CA GLU A 19 23.66 11.42 24.39
C GLU A 19 22.86 10.26 25.02
N LEU A 20 22.28 10.41 26.22
CA LEU A 20 21.26 9.47 26.70
C LEU A 20 19.82 9.62 26.12
N PRO A 21 19.47 10.55 25.21
CA PRO A 21 18.31 10.39 24.33
C PRO A 21 18.72 9.58 23.07
N THR A 22 19.25 8.38 23.25
CA THR A 22 19.96 7.63 22.19
C THR A 22 19.05 7.26 21.00
N TYR A 23 19.40 7.78 19.82
CA TYR A 23 18.89 7.39 18.50
C TYR A 23 19.20 5.92 18.11
N GLY A 24 18.55 4.90 18.66
CA GLY A 24 18.65 3.49 18.17
C GLY A 24 19.97 2.73 18.43
N GLU A 25 19.96 1.41 18.18
CA GLU A 25 21.12 0.50 18.25
C GLU A 25 21.70 0.24 16.84
N MET A 26 22.98 -0.17 16.75
CA MET A 26 23.59 -0.59 15.48
C MET A 26 23.17 -2.01 15.11
N ALA A 27 22.95 -2.27 13.82
CA ALA A 27 22.72 -3.63 13.34
C ALA A 27 24.03 -4.28 12.86
N VAL A 28 24.14 -5.60 13.05
CA VAL A 28 25.26 -6.41 12.57
C VAL A 28 24.70 -7.58 11.76
N ARG A 29 25.00 -7.60 10.46
CA ARG A 29 24.71 -8.72 9.56
C ARG A 29 25.97 -9.57 9.41
N ILE A 30 25.79 -10.87 9.63
CA ILE A 30 26.83 -11.88 9.52
C ILE A 30 26.35 -12.88 8.47
N ASN A 31 26.96 -12.89 7.29
CA ASN A 31 26.48 -13.68 6.16
C ASN A 31 26.48 -15.19 6.48
N GLY A 32 25.35 -15.86 6.28
CA GLY A 32 25.18 -17.28 6.65
C GLY A 32 24.78 -17.52 8.12
N TYR A 33 24.64 -16.46 8.93
CA TYR A 33 24.27 -16.54 10.34
C TYR A 33 23.16 -15.54 10.70
N THR A 34 22.48 -15.79 11.82
CA THR A 34 21.55 -14.81 12.40
C THR A 34 22.35 -13.60 12.92
N GLY A 35 22.07 -12.42 12.38
CA GLY A 35 22.70 -11.17 12.79
C GLY A 35 22.12 -10.58 14.09
N VAL A 36 22.72 -9.49 14.55
CA VAL A 36 22.15 -8.61 15.60
C VAL A 36 21.30 -7.55 14.90
N GLY A 37 19.98 -7.71 14.96
CA GLY A 37 19.05 -6.71 14.42
C GLY A 37 18.78 -5.58 15.41
N ASN A 38 18.49 -4.39 14.90
CA ASN A 38 18.01 -3.24 15.66
C ASN A 38 16.55 -2.89 15.32
N GLY A 39 15.85 -3.80 14.63
CA GLY A 39 14.46 -3.61 14.17
C GLY A 39 14.27 -2.53 13.10
N GLY A 40 15.35 -1.96 12.53
CA GLY A 40 15.28 -0.94 11.48
C GLY A 40 14.62 0.38 11.91
N ARG A 41 14.50 0.63 13.22
CA ARG A 41 13.78 1.78 13.79
C ARG A 41 14.60 2.42 14.92
N SER A 42 14.43 3.73 15.11
CA SER A 42 14.87 4.35 16.36
C SER A 42 13.99 3.87 17.51
N VAL A 43 14.62 3.43 18.61
CA VAL A 43 13.93 3.11 19.87
C VAL A 43 13.41 4.37 20.59
N TYR A 44 13.90 5.55 20.21
CA TYR A 44 13.39 6.85 20.65
C TYR A 44 12.78 7.57 19.43
N ARG A 45 11.46 7.42 19.26
CA ARG A 45 10.66 8.11 18.24
C ARG A 45 9.49 8.81 18.93
N PRO A 46 9.53 10.14 19.17
CA PRO A 46 8.32 10.88 19.50
C PRO A 46 7.32 10.72 18.35
N GLN A 47 6.09 10.38 18.69
CA GLN A 47 4.97 10.23 17.76
C GLN A 47 3.73 10.80 18.42
N ASP A 48 3.80 12.09 18.74
CA ASP A 48 2.73 12.80 19.42
C ASP A 48 1.84 13.46 18.37
N GLN A 49 0.53 13.25 18.47
CA GLN A 49 -0.46 13.87 17.59
C GLN A 49 -1.37 14.78 18.41
N HIS A 50 -1.54 16.00 17.92
CA HIS A 50 -2.40 17.01 18.51
C HIS A 50 -3.43 17.45 17.46
N LEU A 51 -4.69 17.18 17.76
CA LEU A 51 -5.82 17.54 16.93
C LEU A 51 -6.66 18.60 17.65
N LEU A 52 -6.89 19.74 16.99
CA LEU A 52 -7.86 20.72 17.44
C LEU A 52 -8.97 20.83 16.38
N THR A 53 -10.21 20.61 16.80
CA THR A 53 -11.38 20.72 15.92
C THR A 53 -12.34 21.77 16.46
N PHE A 54 -12.74 22.69 15.61
CA PHE A 54 -13.84 23.61 15.85
C PHE A 54 -14.87 23.43 14.74
N GLY A 55 -16.16 23.43 15.09
CA GLY A 55 -17.21 23.38 14.09
C GLY A 55 -18.55 23.78 14.65
N ASP A 56 -19.40 24.32 13.78
CA ASP A 56 -20.78 24.67 14.11
C ASP A 56 -21.71 24.28 12.96
N THR A 57 -22.97 24.01 13.29
CA THR A 57 -24.00 23.68 12.32
C THR A 57 -25.33 24.26 12.76
N VAL A 58 -25.86 25.13 11.91
CA VAL A 58 -27.19 25.72 12.06
C VAL A 58 -28.17 24.93 11.19
N THR A 59 -29.27 24.48 11.81
CA THR A 59 -30.40 23.89 11.10
C THR A 59 -31.59 24.84 11.16
N TRP A 60 -32.11 25.21 9.99
CA TRP A 60 -33.26 26.08 9.84
C TRP A 60 -34.36 25.38 9.04
N VAL A 61 -35.45 25.05 9.71
CA VAL A 61 -36.66 24.50 9.09
C VAL A 61 -37.62 25.65 8.78
N VAL A 62 -37.84 25.93 7.50
CA VAL A 62 -38.73 27.01 7.05
C VAL A 62 -39.61 26.54 5.91
N GLY A 63 -40.92 26.49 6.15
CA GLY A 63 -41.90 26.05 5.16
C GLY A 63 -41.61 24.64 4.64
N ARG A 64 -41.24 24.55 3.35
CA ARG A 64 -40.91 23.28 2.65
C ARG A 64 -39.41 22.95 2.65
N HIS A 65 -38.59 23.79 3.25
CA HIS A 65 -37.13 23.71 3.25
C HIS A 65 -36.62 23.29 4.62
N ASN A 66 -35.58 22.47 4.61
CA ASN A 66 -34.81 22.10 5.79
C ASN A 66 -33.35 22.40 5.48
N ILE A 67 -32.94 23.63 5.76
CA ILE A 67 -31.63 24.14 5.41
C ILE A 67 -30.67 23.84 6.55
N ARG A 68 -29.54 23.22 6.25
CA ARG A 68 -28.41 23.03 7.16
C ARG A 68 -27.21 23.75 6.59
N THR A 69 -26.60 24.63 7.37
CA THR A 69 -25.42 25.36 6.97
C THR A 69 -24.44 25.41 8.13
N GLY A 70 -23.15 25.42 7.83
CA GLY A 70 -22.14 25.37 8.86
C GLY A 70 -20.74 25.31 8.29
N GLY A 71 -19.79 25.19 9.19
CA GLY A 71 -18.41 24.99 8.83
C GLY A 71 -17.62 24.38 9.96
N ASP A 72 -16.50 23.81 9.58
CA ASP A 72 -15.57 23.13 10.45
C ASP A 72 -14.14 23.54 10.08
N THR A 73 -13.29 23.68 11.10
CA THR A 73 -11.86 23.92 10.97
C THR A 73 -11.14 22.92 11.85
N ILE A 74 -10.19 22.21 11.26
CA ILE A 74 -9.34 21.24 11.94
C ILE A 74 -7.90 21.73 11.81
N ARG A 75 -7.17 21.75 12.92
CA ARG A 75 -5.72 21.88 12.94
C ARG A 75 -5.12 20.53 13.29
N ASN A 76 -4.47 19.89 12.32
CA ASN A 76 -3.66 18.73 12.60
C ASN A 76 -2.23 19.19 12.92
N GLN A 77 -1.66 18.67 14.00
CA GLN A 77 -0.26 18.81 14.32
C GLN A 77 0.30 17.45 14.72
N ALA A 78 1.50 17.14 14.27
CA ALA A 78 2.23 15.95 14.72
C ALA A 78 3.68 16.32 15.04
N ASP A 79 4.17 15.81 16.16
CA ASP A 79 5.61 15.65 16.41
C ASP A 79 5.99 14.24 15.97
N ASP A 80 6.80 14.14 14.91
CA ASP A 80 7.28 12.85 14.41
C ASP A 80 8.81 12.84 14.32
N GLY A 81 9.40 11.96 15.12
CA GLY A 81 10.83 11.65 15.07
C GLY A 81 11.28 10.94 13.79
N TYR A 82 10.35 10.62 12.89
CA TYR A 82 10.44 9.67 11.76
C TYR A 82 11.86 9.20 11.39
N PRO A 83 12.28 8.03 11.90
CA PRO A 83 13.46 7.31 11.44
C PRO A 83 13.03 5.91 10.97
N ALA A 84 12.04 5.84 10.09
CA ALA A 84 11.59 4.60 9.45
C ALA A 84 11.98 4.56 7.96
N ASN A 85 12.25 3.36 7.44
CA ASN A 85 12.48 3.02 6.02
C ASN A 85 13.74 3.51 5.32
N ARG A 86 14.81 3.92 6.02
CA ARG A 86 16.13 4.13 5.40
C ARG A 86 17.29 3.54 6.21
N GLY A 87 17.13 2.27 6.59
CA GLY A 87 18.19 1.37 7.03
C GLY A 87 19.04 1.91 8.18
N ASN A 88 18.69 1.55 9.41
CA ASN A 88 19.57 1.66 10.58
C ASN A 88 20.22 3.05 10.72
N PRO A 89 19.58 4.04 11.38
CA PRO A 89 20.15 5.39 11.50
C PRO A 89 21.56 5.40 12.15
N ARG A 90 21.89 4.40 12.97
CA ARG A 90 23.24 4.15 13.52
C ARG A 90 24.11 3.23 12.68
N GLY A 91 23.53 2.59 11.68
CA GLY A 91 24.20 1.84 10.64
C GLY A 91 24.05 0.33 10.69
N LEU A 92 24.46 -0.30 9.58
CA LEU A 92 24.56 -1.75 9.39
C LEU A 92 26.02 -2.13 9.14
N LEU A 93 26.57 -2.99 10.00
CA LEU A 93 27.82 -3.67 9.74
C LEU A 93 27.55 -4.96 8.96
N THR A 94 28.25 -5.18 7.85
CA THR A 94 28.10 -6.43 7.08
C THR A 94 29.43 -7.18 7.00
N TYR A 95 29.42 -8.41 7.52
CA TYR A 95 30.50 -9.39 7.39
C TYR A 95 30.09 -10.45 6.37
N THR A 96 30.90 -10.63 5.33
CA THR A 96 30.66 -11.58 4.24
C THR A 96 31.63 -12.76 4.22
N GLY A 97 32.71 -12.73 5.01
CA GLY A 97 33.68 -13.82 5.14
C GLY A 97 34.75 -13.84 4.04
N GLN A 98 35.47 -12.73 3.88
CA GLN A 98 36.51 -12.63 2.84
C GLN A 98 37.85 -13.13 3.39
N GLY A 99 38.15 -14.42 3.17
CA GLY A 99 39.39 -15.09 3.58
C GLY A 99 39.24 -16.00 4.81
N THR A 100 38.20 -15.80 5.61
CA THR A 100 37.79 -16.60 6.77
C THR A 100 36.26 -16.65 6.85
N ASP A 101 35.70 -17.45 7.76
CA ASP A 101 34.25 -17.48 7.99
C ASP A 101 33.74 -16.12 8.52
N SER A 102 32.58 -15.65 8.05
CA SER A 102 32.02 -14.33 8.37
C SER A 102 31.76 -14.12 9.88
N PHE A 103 31.43 -15.19 10.62
CA PHE A 103 31.25 -15.15 12.06
C PHE A 103 32.60 -15.12 12.79
N ALA A 104 33.60 -15.82 12.25
CA ALA A 104 34.97 -15.73 12.76
C ALA A 104 35.54 -14.30 12.62
N ASP A 105 35.33 -13.64 11.47
CA ASP A 105 35.75 -12.24 11.26
C ASP A 105 35.19 -11.31 12.32
N PHE A 106 33.88 -11.46 12.62
CA PHE A 106 33.21 -10.70 13.67
C PHE A 106 33.79 -10.98 15.06
N LEU A 107 33.98 -12.25 15.44
CA LEU A 107 34.52 -12.63 16.75
C LEU A 107 35.98 -12.19 16.97
N LEU A 108 36.77 -12.17 15.90
CA LEU A 108 38.15 -11.71 15.91
C LEU A 108 38.26 -10.18 15.91
N GLY A 109 37.14 -9.46 15.77
CA GLY A 109 37.12 -8.00 15.65
C GLY A 109 37.82 -7.52 14.38
N LEU A 110 37.80 -8.32 13.30
CA LEU A 110 38.31 -7.90 12.00
C LEU A 110 37.39 -6.81 11.40
N PRO A 111 37.87 -6.00 10.45
CA PRO A 111 37.02 -5.04 9.76
C PRO A 111 35.85 -5.71 9.02
N PRO A 112 34.63 -5.18 9.11
CA PRO A 112 33.55 -5.62 8.24
C PRO A 112 33.83 -5.26 6.78
N ASN A 113 33.09 -5.88 5.87
CA ASN A 113 33.19 -5.62 4.44
C ASN A 113 32.55 -4.29 4.06
N SER A 114 31.46 -3.93 4.74
CA SER A 114 30.79 -2.65 4.56
C SER A 114 30.12 -2.15 5.84
N VAL A 115 30.00 -0.82 5.91
CA VAL A 115 29.26 -0.09 6.93
C VAL A 115 28.29 0.85 6.22
N SER A 116 26.99 0.61 6.36
CA SER A 116 25.97 1.56 5.91
C SER A 116 25.55 2.45 7.08
N TYR A 117 25.29 3.74 6.88
CA TYR A 117 24.91 4.69 7.93
C TYR A 117 24.17 5.90 7.34
N VAL A 118 23.53 6.70 8.19
CA VAL A 118 22.97 7.99 7.80
C VAL A 118 23.99 9.10 8.08
N ALA A 119 24.38 9.85 7.05
CA ALA A 119 25.46 10.84 7.18
C ALA A 119 25.09 12.08 8.03
N SER A 120 23.86 12.57 7.86
CA SER A 120 23.34 13.75 8.58
C SER A 120 21.95 13.43 9.14
N PRO A 121 21.83 12.95 10.39
CA PRO A 121 20.53 12.76 11.01
C PRO A 121 19.89 14.12 11.33
N ARG A 122 18.56 14.19 11.23
CA ARG A 122 17.77 15.38 11.62
C ARG A 122 17.03 15.16 12.95
N PRO A 123 16.68 16.23 13.69
CA PRO A 123 15.79 16.12 14.84
C PRO A 123 14.35 15.74 14.43
N PRO A 124 13.48 15.43 15.43
CA PRO A 124 12.05 15.27 15.20
C PRO A 124 11.43 16.49 14.54
N MET A 125 10.41 16.22 13.72
CA MET A 125 9.67 17.23 12.99
C MET A 125 8.44 17.63 13.75
N ASN A 126 8.05 18.90 13.61
CA ASN A 126 6.86 19.46 14.21
C ASN A 126 5.99 20.05 13.10
N VAL A 127 5.20 19.17 12.51
CA VAL A 127 4.42 19.45 11.31
C VAL A 127 3.01 19.86 11.68
N HIS A 128 2.42 20.76 10.90
CA HIS A 128 1.02 21.10 11.04
C HIS A 128 0.39 21.56 9.73
N ASN A 129 -0.93 21.39 9.63
CA ASN A 129 -1.75 21.96 8.57
C ASN A 129 -3.11 22.41 9.11
N TRP A 130 -3.90 23.03 8.24
CA TRP A 130 -5.28 23.41 8.51
C TRP A 130 -6.20 22.83 7.45
N GLU A 131 -7.32 22.27 7.89
CA GLU A 131 -8.41 21.81 7.03
C GLU A 131 -9.65 22.63 7.37
N ASN A 132 -10.26 23.24 6.36
CA ASN A 132 -11.44 24.08 6.53
C ASN A 132 -12.55 23.60 5.60
N GLY A 133 -13.75 23.42 6.13
CA GLY A 133 -14.93 23.03 5.39
C GLY A 133 -16.07 24.00 5.63
N TYR A 134 -16.74 24.42 4.57
CA TYR A 134 -17.96 25.24 4.66
C TYR A 134 -19.03 24.62 3.80
N PHE A 135 -20.24 24.49 4.33
CA PHE A 135 -21.31 23.82 3.59
C PHE A 135 -22.66 24.51 3.76
N ILE A 136 -23.50 24.30 2.75
CA ILE A 136 -24.93 24.56 2.80
C ILE A 136 -25.65 23.39 2.14
N GLN A 137 -26.72 22.92 2.75
CA GLN A 137 -27.56 21.85 2.26
C GLN A 137 -29.03 22.21 2.49
N ASP A 138 -29.91 21.90 1.55
CA ASP A 138 -31.35 22.05 1.65
C ASP A 138 -32.05 20.74 1.29
N ASP A 139 -32.84 20.21 2.24
CA ASP A 139 -33.80 19.16 1.93
C ASP A 139 -35.15 19.81 1.56
N PHE A 140 -35.34 20.05 0.26
CA PHE A 140 -36.51 20.73 -0.27
C PHE A 140 -37.64 19.74 -0.60
N LYS A 141 -38.74 19.81 0.16
CA LYS A 141 -39.98 19.06 -0.12
C LYS A 141 -40.78 19.71 -1.26
N VAL A 142 -40.43 19.39 -2.51
CA VAL A 142 -41.14 19.86 -3.71
C VAL A 142 -42.63 19.49 -3.63
N THR A 143 -42.92 18.25 -3.24
CA THR A 143 -44.26 17.71 -2.99
C THR A 143 -44.24 16.82 -1.74
N PRO A 144 -45.39 16.36 -1.20
CA PRO A 144 -45.41 15.41 -0.08
C PRO A 144 -44.77 14.04 -0.39
N ASN A 145 -44.44 13.76 -1.66
CA ASN A 145 -43.82 12.51 -2.08
C ASN A 145 -42.48 12.70 -2.80
N LEU A 146 -42.04 13.92 -3.10
CA LEU A 146 -40.75 14.21 -3.73
C LEU A 146 -39.98 15.21 -2.87
N THR A 147 -38.81 14.78 -2.41
CA THR A 147 -37.82 15.64 -1.76
C THR A 147 -36.57 15.71 -2.64
N LEU A 148 -36.03 16.91 -2.83
CA LEU A 148 -34.72 17.14 -3.42
C LEU A 148 -33.73 17.44 -2.30
N ASN A 149 -32.53 16.89 -2.40
CA ASN A 149 -31.42 17.15 -1.49
C ASN A 149 -30.37 17.94 -2.27
N LEU A 150 -30.28 19.23 -2.03
CA LEU A 150 -29.35 20.11 -2.74
C LEU A 150 -28.26 20.51 -1.76
N GLY A 151 -27.00 20.21 -2.08
CA GLY A 151 -25.87 20.45 -1.20
C GLY A 151 -24.71 21.09 -1.95
N PHE A 152 -23.96 21.91 -1.24
CA PHE A 152 -22.69 22.44 -1.69
C PHE A 152 -21.74 22.51 -0.51
N ARG A 153 -20.52 22.04 -0.71
CA ARG A 153 -19.44 22.17 0.26
C ARG A 153 -18.20 22.72 -0.46
N TYR A 154 -17.49 23.62 0.21
CA TYR A 154 -16.16 24.06 -0.17
C TYR A 154 -15.18 23.55 0.89
N GLU A 155 -14.12 22.89 0.45
CA GLU A 155 -13.08 22.36 1.31
C GLU A 155 -11.75 23.07 0.99
N LEU A 156 -10.93 23.35 2.00
CA LEU A 156 -9.63 23.96 1.85
C LEU A 156 -8.67 23.33 2.84
N THR A 157 -7.79 22.49 2.31
CA THR A 157 -6.69 21.87 3.06
C THR A 157 -5.40 22.61 2.71
N THR A 158 -4.73 23.18 3.72
CA THR A 158 -3.41 23.78 3.52
C THR A 158 -2.34 22.70 3.44
N PRO A 159 -1.22 22.94 2.74
CA PRO A 159 -0.05 22.08 2.82
C PRO A 159 0.46 21.95 4.27
N PHE A 160 1.21 20.88 4.54
CA PHE A 160 1.96 20.74 5.79
C PHE A 160 3.08 21.77 5.86
N ILE A 161 3.32 22.28 7.06
CA ILE A 161 4.43 23.16 7.38
C ILE A 161 5.12 22.60 8.61
N ASP A 162 6.44 22.43 8.52
CA ASP A 162 7.29 22.12 9.68
C ASP A 162 7.74 23.39 10.40
N ALA A 163 7.62 23.41 11.73
CA ALA A 163 8.00 24.55 12.55
C ALA A 163 9.51 24.86 12.54
N ASN A 164 10.34 23.88 12.21
CA ASN A 164 11.80 23.96 12.16
C ASN A 164 12.35 24.06 10.72
N SER A 165 11.48 24.19 9.72
CA SER A 165 11.82 24.20 8.28
C SER A 165 12.48 22.92 7.76
N LEU A 166 12.23 21.76 8.38
CA LEU A 166 12.80 20.46 8.02
C LEU A 166 12.09 19.78 6.83
N MET A 167 11.85 20.54 5.77
CA MET A 167 11.26 20.02 4.54
C MET A 167 12.14 20.37 3.34
N VAL A 168 12.09 19.52 2.32
CA VAL A 168 12.82 19.69 1.07
C VAL A 168 12.00 19.11 -0.07
N ASN A 169 11.85 19.89 -1.13
CA ASN A 169 11.28 19.44 -2.39
C ASN A 169 12.34 19.63 -3.48
N PHE A 170 12.08 19.12 -4.68
CA PHE A 170 12.99 19.25 -5.81
C PHE A 170 12.25 19.83 -7.00
N ASP A 171 12.90 20.74 -7.72
CA ASP A 171 12.37 21.34 -8.94
C ASP A 171 13.03 20.66 -10.14
N PRO A 172 12.40 19.62 -10.75
CA PRO A 172 13.02 18.87 -11.84
C PRO A 172 13.07 19.64 -13.16
N ASN A 173 12.36 20.77 -13.27
CA ASN A 173 12.23 21.53 -14.51
C ASN A 173 13.14 22.76 -14.56
N PHE A 174 13.85 23.06 -13.47
CA PHE A 174 14.89 24.07 -13.46
C PHE A 174 16.07 23.68 -14.35
N THR A 175 16.69 24.65 -15.00
CA THR A 175 18.00 24.48 -15.64
C THR A 175 18.86 25.68 -15.28
N ASP A 176 20.02 25.43 -14.67
CA ASP A 176 20.97 26.47 -14.33
C ASP A 176 21.52 27.10 -15.63
N PRO A 177 21.32 28.42 -15.85
CA PRO A 177 21.75 29.07 -17.08
C PRO A 177 23.28 29.19 -17.23
N THR A 178 24.03 28.98 -16.15
CA THR A 178 25.49 29.10 -16.10
C THR A 178 26.17 27.74 -16.25
N THR A 179 25.67 26.73 -15.53
CA THR A 179 26.29 25.39 -15.50
C THR A 179 25.60 24.40 -16.43
N GLY A 180 24.36 24.68 -16.86
CA GLY A 180 23.52 23.75 -17.61
C GLY A 180 22.93 22.62 -16.76
N GLN A 181 23.15 22.63 -15.43
CA GLN A 181 22.63 21.59 -14.54
C GLN A 181 21.10 21.60 -14.55
N VAL A 182 20.50 20.42 -14.68
CA VAL A 182 19.05 20.24 -14.61
C VAL A 182 18.64 19.94 -13.18
N GLY A 183 17.63 20.65 -12.71
CA GLY A 183 17.05 20.50 -11.39
C GLY A 183 17.82 21.16 -10.25
N ARG A 184 17.12 21.36 -9.13
CA ARG A 184 17.65 21.94 -7.88
C ARG A 184 16.76 21.57 -6.70
N PHE A 185 17.32 21.59 -5.50
CA PHE A 185 16.57 21.39 -4.26
C PHE A 185 15.99 22.72 -3.75
N ILE A 186 14.83 22.63 -3.10
CA ILE A 186 14.12 23.77 -2.52
C ILE A 186 13.82 23.48 -1.05
N VAL A 187 14.22 24.40 -0.18
CA VAL A 187 13.94 24.35 1.27
C VAL A 187 13.10 25.56 1.72
N PRO A 188 12.35 25.48 2.83
CA PRO A 188 11.59 26.62 3.34
C PRO A 188 12.50 27.77 3.78
N SER A 189 13.66 27.43 4.34
CA SER A 189 14.64 28.35 4.94
C SER A 189 16.04 27.74 4.87
N THR A 190 17.07 28.58 4.81
CA THR A 190 18.49 28.14 4.84
C THR A 190 18.87 27.42 6.14
N SER A 191 18.07 27.57 7.20
CA SER A 191 18.24 26.81 8.45
C SER A 191 18.13 25.29 8.26
N ALA A 192 17.48 24.83 7.19
CA ALA A 192 17.37 23.41 6.85
C ALA A 192 18.70 22.82 6.36
N GLU A 193 19.57 23.63 5.76
CA GLU A 193 20.79 23.17 5.09
C GLU A 193 21.76 22.46 6.04
N GLN A 194 21.78 22.82 7.32
CA GLN A 194 22.62 22.15 8.33
C GLN A 194 22.27 20.66 8.54
N TYR A 195 21.07 20.24 8.14
CA TYR A 195 20.59 18.86 8.25
C TYR A 195 20.60 18.12 6.91
N LEU A 196 20.89 18.83 5.80
CA LEU A 196 21.04 18.21 4.49
C LEU A 196 22.43 17.58 4.37
N THR A 197 22.54 16.56 3.51
CA THR A 197 23.85 16.00 3.20
C THR A 197 24.66 16.94 2.30
N PRO A 198 26.00 16.93 2.39
CA PRO A 198 26.85 17.74 1.51
C PRO A 198 26.58 17.51 0.02
N ALA A 199 26.19 16.29 -0.38
CA ALA A 199 25.86 15.98 -1.77
C ALA A 199 24.64 16.77 -2.28
N ILE A 200 23.60 16.92 -1.46
CA ILE A 200 22.41 17.74 -1.79
C ILE A 200 22.77 19.22 -1.86
N ILE A 201 23.55 19.72 -0.89
CA ILE A 201 24.00 21.11 -0.85
C ILE A 201 24.83 21.44 -2.11
N ASN A 202 25.78 20.56 -2.45
CA ASN A 202 26.64 20.71 -3.62
C ASN A 202 25.88 20.61 -4.95
N TYR A 203 24.80 19.82 -4.99
CA TYR A 203 23.91 19.79 -6.15
C TYR A 203 23.22 21.14 -6.35
N GLY A 204 22.83 21.81 -5.27
CA GLY A 204 22.29 23.16 -5.34
C GLY A 204 20.94 23.27 -4.63
N VAL A 205 20.89 24.17 -3.66
CA VAL A 205 19.73 24.41 -2.80
C VAL A 205 19.36 25.88 -2.89
N VAL A 206 18.07 26.16 -2.99
CA VAL A 206 17.51 27.51 -2.88
C VAL A 206 16.37 27.53 -1.88
N THR A 207 16.08 28.69 -1.31
CA THR A 207 14.86 28.85 -0.50
C THR A 207 13.62 28.90 -1.39
N ALA A 208 12.45 28.58 -0.83
CA ALA A 208 11.15 28.74 -1.48
C ALA A 208 10.96 30.15 -2.10
N ALA A 209 11.41 31.19 -1.39
CA ALA A 209 11.37 32.58 -1.88
C ALA A 209 12.31 32.85 -3.07
N GLN A 210 13.48 32.22 -3.11
CA GLN A 210 14.45 32.36 -4.20
C GLN A 210 14.11 31.50 -5.43
N SER A 211 13.28 30.46 -5.26
CA SER A 211 12.91 29.56 -6.35
C SER A 211 12.21 30.28 -7.52
N GLY A 212 11.46 31.35 -7.24
CA GLY A 212 10.61 32.01 -8.25
C GLY A 212 9.32 31.24 -8.59
N LEU A 213 9.04 30.11 -7.92
CA LEU A 213 7.85 29.29 -8.16
C LEU A 213 6.58 29.81 -7.47
N GLY A 214 6.69 30.81 -6.59
CA GLY A 214 5.53 31.34 -5.85
C GLY A 214 4.95 30.37 -4.81
N ILE A 215 5.77 29.45 -4.31
CA ILE A 215 5.44 28.48 -3.25
C ILE A 215 5.84 29.03 -1.87
N GLY A 216 5.10 28.61 -0.85
CA GLY A 216 5.34 28.99 0.54
C GLY A 216 6.24 28.01 1.29
N PRO A 217 6.31 28.11 2.63
CA PRO A 217 7.11 27.20 3.45
C PRO A 217 6.64 25.75 3.38
N GLY A 218 5.41 25.46 2.94
CA GLY A 218 4.93 24.10 2.68
C GLY A 218 5.41 23.49 1.36
N LEU A 219 6.26 24.19 0.59
CA LEU A 219 6.92 23.74 -0.63
C LEU A 219 6.04 23.27 -1.80
N VAL A 220 4.73 23.47 -1.70
CA VAL A 220 3.73 23.26 -2.76
C VAL A 220 2.69 24.38 -2.73
N HIS A 221 1.93 24.54 -3.80
CA HIS A 221 0.80 25.46 -3.81
C HIS A 221 -0.36 24.93 -2.97
N THR A 222 -1.14 25.83 -2.39
CA THR A 222 -2.40 25.45 -1.74
C THR A 222 -3.47 25.22 -2.80
N ASP A 223 -4.02 24.00 -2.87
CA ASP A 223 -5.17 23.72 -3.73
C ASP A 223 -6.43 24.42 -3.17
N LYS A 224 -7.07 25.22 -4.02
CA LYS A 224 -8.30 25.98 -3.70
C LYS A 224 -9.47 25.54 -4.59
N SER A 225 -9.36 24.39 -5.24
CA SER A 225 -10.30 23.93 -6.26
C SER A 225 -11.31 22.89 -5.77
N ASN A 226 -11.35 22.64 -4.45
CA ASN A 226 -12.19 21.59 -3.84
C ASN A 226 -13.66 22.03 -3.66
N TRP A 227 -14.36 22.18 -4.78
CA TRP A 227 -15.78 22.49 -4.83
C TRP A 227 -16.60 21.20 -4.93
N ALA A 228 -17.37 20.89 -3.87
CA ALA A 228 -18.10 19.64 -3.70
C ALA A 228 -19.63 19.84 -3.77
N PRO A 229 -20.20 20.06 -4.97
CA PRO A 229 -21.65 20.05 -5.16
C PRO A 229 -22.22 18.65 -4.95
N ARG A 230 -23.46 18.59 -4.46
CA ARG A 230 -24.22 17.36 -4.22
C ARG A 230 -25.67 17.60 -4.60
N VAL A 231 -26.23 16.69 -5.37
CA VAL A 231 -27.64 16.73 -5.78
C VAL A 231 -28.22 15.35 -5.58
N GLY A 232 -29.33 15.26 -4.87
CA GLY A 232 -30.05 14.03 -4.65
C GLY A 232 -31.56 14.22 -4.70
N PHE A 233 -32.26 13.10 -4.75
CA PHE A 233 -33.70 13.08 -4.69
C PHE A 233 -34.19 11.84 -3.95
N ALA A 234 -35.36 11.96 -3.34
CA ALA A 234 -36.14 10.86 -2.79
C ALA A 234 -37.59 11.01 -3.24
N TRP A 235 -38.05 10.05 -4.04
CA TRP A 235 -39.37 10.04 -4.63
C TRP A 235 -40.16 8.80 -4.22
N ARG A 236 -41.23 9.01 -3.47
CA ARG A 236 -42.20 7.98 -3.13
C ARG A 236 -43.21 7.81 -4.28
N LEU A 237 -43.14 6.65 -4.94
CA LEU A 237 -43.98 6.22 -6.06
C LEU A 237 -45.13 5.33 -5.54
N GLY A 238 -46.15 5.96 -4.98
CA GLY A 238 -47.28 5.28 -4.33
C GLY A 238 -47.02 4.95 -2.86
N SER A 239 -47.61 3.89 -2.32
CA SER A 239 -47.41 3.50 -0.90
C SER A 239 -46.30 2.48 -0.69
N LYS A 240 -45.86 1.79 -1.75
CA LYS A 240 -44.95 0.64 -1.65
C LYS A 240 -43.59 0.82 -2.31
N ASN A 241 -43.40 1.86 -3.13
CA ASN A 241 -42.17 2.04 -3.89
C ASN A 241 -41.52 3.38 -3.56
N VAL A 242 -40.19 3.37 -3.46
CA VAL A 242 -39.38 4.58 -3.29
C VAL A 242 -38.22 4.51 -4.27
N LEU A 243 -38.02 5.57 -5.04
CA LEU A 243 -36.84 5.77 -5.86
C LEU A 243 -35.99 6.86 -5.19
N ARG A 244 -34.72 6.58 -4.95
CA ARG A 244 -33.74 7.54 -4.43
C ARG A 244 -32.58 7.59 -5.38
N GLY A 245 -31.94 8.73 -5.48
CA GLY A 245 -30.68 8.82 -6.21
C GLY A 245 -29.93 10.07 -5.83
N GLY A 246 -28.65 10.08 -6.17
CA GLY A 246 -27.79 11.21 -5.94
C GLY A 246 -26.55 11.19 -6.79
N TRP A 247 -25.95 12.35 -6.92
CA TRP A 247 -24.65 12.59 -7.51
C TRP A 247 -23.93 13.61 -6.64
N GLY A 248 -22.63 13.42 -6.44
CA GLY A 248 -21.81 14.39 -5.72
C GLY A 248 -20.34 14.25 -6.05
N ILE A 249 -19.61 15.33 -5.81
CA ILE A 249 -18.16 15.35 -5.86
C ILE A 249 -17.64 15.28 -4.43
N TYR A 250 -16.62 14.44 -4.23
CA TYR A 250 -15.95 14.21 -2.96
C TYR A 250 -14.45 14.32 -3.20
N TYR A 251 -13.78 14.97 -2.27
CA TYR A 251 -12.32 15.06 -2.25
C TYR A 251 -11.84 14.21 -1.09
N ASN A 252 -10.91 13.32 -1.37
CA ASN A 252 -10.23 12.65 -0.27
C ASN A 252 -9.30 13.67 0.38
N THR A 253 -9.13 13.58 1.69
CA THR A 253 -7.91 14.06 2.31
C THR A 253 -6.81 13.18 1.72
N SER A 254 -5.94 13.76 0.87
CA SER A 254 -4.73 13.05 0.46
C SER A 254 -4.04 12.58 1.74
N ALA A 255 -3.53 11.36 1.76
CA ALA A 255 -3.00 10.81 2.98
C ALA A 255 -1.85 11.72 3.43
N ALA A 256 -2.14 12.53 4.44
CA ALA A 256 -1.31 13.61 4.96
C ALA A 256 0.12 13.13 5.23
N GLN A 257 0.20 11.90 5.73
CA GLN A 257 1.43 11.17 5.97
C GLN A 257 2.29 11.03 4.71
N GLY A 258 1.73 10.72 3.55
CA GLY A 258 2.49 10.40 2.35
C GLY A 258 3.21 11.61 1.79
N ILE A 259 2.46 12.67 1.49
CA ILE A 259 3.00 13.93 0.97
C ILE A 259 4.04 14.50 1.92
N ARG A 260 3.72 14.48 3.21
CA ARG A 260 4.63 14.89 4.28
C ARG A 260 5.91 14.04 4.25
N ASP A 261 5.80 12.71 4.35
CA ASP A 261 6.95 11.81 4.44
C ASP A 261 7.88 11.95 3.21
N ALA A 262 7.35 12.18 2.01
CA ALA A 262 8.17 12.43 0.82
C ALA A 262 9.01 13.72 0.92
N LEU A 263 8.41 14.83 1.36
CA LEU A 263 9.09 16.12 1.53
C LEU A 263 10.07 16.14 2.72
N GLU A 264 9.99 15.14 3.60
CA GLU A 264 10.63 15.16 4.91
C GLU A 264 11.70 14.08 5.12
N SER A 265 11.73 13.07 4.25
CA SER A 265 12.61 11.91 4.36
C SER A 265 13.67 11.78 3.27
N ALA A 266 13.39 12.19 2.02
CA ALA A 266 14.37 11.94 0.95
C ALA A 266 15.61 12.83 1.13
N GLY A 267 15.45 14.14 1.33
CA GLY A 267 16.62 15.02 1.47
C GLY A 267 17.26 15.03 2.86
N PHE A 268 16.57 14.53 3.89
CA PHE A 268 17.08 14.43 5.25
C PHE A 268 17.12 12.96 5.63
N ASN A 269 18.30 12.41 5.96
CA ASN A 269 18.54 10.98 6.17
C ASN A 269 18.91 10.14 4.92
N GLN A 270 19.81 10.66 4.08
CA GLN A 270 20.44 9.85 3.02
C GLN A 270 21.37 8.80 3.63
N GLY A 271 21.18 7.55 3.20
CA GLY A 271 22.10 6.47 3.52
C GLY A 271 23.41 6.62 2.74
N ALA A 272 24.51 6.24 3.37
CA ALA A 272 25.81 6.09 2.73
C ALA A 272 26.40 4.76 3.15
N THR A 273 27.12 4.10 2.25
CA THR A 273 27.83 2.85 2.52
C THR A 273 29.32 3.05 2.29
N ALA A 274 30.08 2.95 3.38
CA ALA A 274 31.53 2.88 3.35
C ALA A 274 31.99 1.42 3.20
N ARG A 275 33.05 1.21 2.41
CA ARG A 275 33.70 -0.09 2.20
C ARG A 275 35.19 0.03 2.43
N SER A 276 35.84 -1.06 2.83
CA SER A 276 37.30 -1.10 2.97
C SER A 276 37.98 -0.89 1.61
N LYS A 277 38.91 0.05 1.53
CA LYS A 277 39.83 0.20 0.38
C LYS A 277 41.29 0.12 0.84
N PRO A 278 42.24 -0.28 -0.02
CA PRO A 278 43.66 -0.35 0.34
C PRO A 278 44.22 0.95 0.93
N THR A 279 43.71 2.11 0.48
CA THR A 279 44.13 3.44 0.93
C THR A 279 43.28 4.01 2.08
N SER A 280 42.14 3.39 2.40
CA SER A 280 41.25 3.77 3.49
C SER A 280 40.53 2.50 3.99
N PRO A 281 41.19 1.65 4.79
CA PRO A 281 40.58 0.44 5.29
C PRO A 281 39.50 0.79 6.33
N LEU A 282 38.44 -0.01 6.41
CA LEU A 282 37.57 0.03 7.58
C LEU A 282 38.36 -0.49 8.79
N THR A 283 38.04 0.05 9.96
CA THR A 283 38.58 -0.43 11.24
C THR A 283 37.72 -1.57 11.80
N GLY A 284 38.35 -2.50 12.50
CA GLY A 284 37.65 -3.60 13.17
C GLY A 284 36.94 -3.13 14.44
N TRP A 285 35.86 -3.82 14.81
CA TRP A 285 35.12 -3.56 16.05
C TRP A 285 34.66 -4.88 16.70
N PRO A 286 34.77 -5.04 18.03
CA PRO A 286 35.35 -4.08 18.99
C PRO A 286 36.89 -4.09 18.98
N SER A 287 37.54 -2.94 19.21
CA SER A 287 39.01 -2.83 19.31
C SER A 287 39.43 -2.16 20.62
N SER A 288 40.64 -2.47 21.13
CA SER A 288 41.19 -1.89 22.36
C SER A 288 41.41 -0.37 22.33
N SER A 289 41.21 0.26 21.18
CA SER A 289 41.35 1.70 20.95
C SER A 289 40.04 2.41 20.62
N SER A 290 38.91 1.70 20.55
CA SER A 290 37.62 2.27 20.13
C SER A 290 36.48 1.69 20.96
N ASP A 291 36.34 2.16 22.20
CA ASP A 291 35.27 1.79 23.13
C ASP A 291 34.02 2.70 23.02
N ALA A 292 34.03 3.66 22.08
CA ALA A 292 32.91 4.56 21.83
C ALA A 292 31.91 3.97 20.83
N PHE A 293 30.61 4.19 21.08
CA PHE A 293 29.44 3.68 20.34
C PHE A 293 29.28 4.18 18.89
N SER A 294 30.35 4.63 18.24
CA SER A 294 30.34 4.97 16.81
C SER A 294 31.04 3.85 16.03
N PRO A 295 30.36 3.13 15.13
CA PRO A 295 30.96 1.99 14.50
C PRO A 295 31.92 2.49 13.44
N ILE A 296 33.22 2.29 13.69
CA ILE A 296 34.21 2.16 12.62
C ILE A 296 34.57 3.48 11.95
N SER A 297 35.79 3.92 12.19
CA SER A 297 36.44 4.96 11.38
C SER A 297 37.12 4.33 10.16
N GLY A 298 37.36 5.15 9.13
CA GLY A 298 37.98 4.71 7.88
C GLY A 298 36.97 4.25 6.84
N GLY A 299 37.42 3.43 5.90
CA GLY A 299 36.65 3.08 4.70
C GLY A 299 36.57 4.24 3.70
N ALA A 300 36.08 3.94 2.50
CA ALA A 300 35.72 4.94 1.51
C ALA A 300 34.26 4.74 1.10
N VAL A 301 33.48 5.82 1.09
CA VAL A 301 32.13 5.84 0.51
C VAL A 301 32.27 5.48 -0.97
N SER A 302 31.75 4.31 -1.34
CA SER A 302 31.90 3.77 -2.70
C SER A 302 30.93 2.64 -3.01
N GLY A 303 30.59 2.50 -4.28
CA GLY A 303 29.60 1.54 -4.79
C GLY A 303 28.20 2.15 -4.92
N PHE A 304 27.26 1.33 -5.37
CA PHE A 304 25.83 1.65 -5.52
C PHE A 304 25.18 2.16 -4.24
N GLY A 305 24.17 3.02 -4.37
CA GLY A 305 23.40 3.57 -3.24
C GLY A 305 24.11 4.66 -2.43
N ASN A 306 25.08 5.37 -3.02
CA ASN A 306 25.80 6.50 -2.40
C ASN A 306 25.48 7.86 -3.03
N THR A 307 24.61 7.90 -4.03
CA THR A 307 24.06 9.11 -4.65
C THR A 307 22.76 9.51 -3.95
N PRO A 308 22.41 10.80 -3.87
CA PRO A 308 21.19 11.22 -3.19
C PRO A 308 19.95 10.73 -3.95
N SER A 309 19.09 9.95 -3.30
CA SER A 309 17.75 9.67 -3.85
C SER A 309 16.83 10.87 -3.64
N VAL A 310 15.87 11.09 -4.52
CA VAL A 310 14.97 12.25 -4.44
C VAL A 310 13.51 11.80 -4.49
N ASN A 311 12.70 12.39 -3.61
CA ASN A 311 11.24 12.37 -3.74
C ASN A 311 10.77 13.77 -4.09
N ILE A 312 9.81 13.86 -4.98
CA ILE A 312 9.26 15.10 -5.54
C ILE A 312 7.77 15.05 -5.35
N ILE A 313 7.22 16.14 -4.82
CA ILE A 313 5.79 16.39 -4.88
C ILE A 313 5.58 17.50 -5.91
N ASP A 314 4.73 17.25 -6.91
CA ASP A 314 4.36 18.28 -7.89
C ASP A 314 3.91 19.55 -7.16
N PHE A 315 4.51 20.69 -7.50
CA PHE A 315 4.17 21.98 -6.88
C PHE A 315 2.69 22.35 -7.04
N ASN A 316 2.02 21.82 -8.07
CA ASN A 316 0.60 22.03 -8.35
C ASN A 316 -0.27 20.83 -7.98
N LEU A 317 0.18 19.96 -7.09
CA LEU A 317 -0.60 18.82 -6.60
C LEU A 317 -1.98 19.28 -6.11
N ARG A 318 -3.01 18.56 -6.55
CA ARG A 318 -4.42 18.76 -6.22
C ARG A 318 -4.96 17.58 -5.43
N ASN A 319 -6.04 17.81 -4.71
CA ASN A 319 -6.71 16.71 -4.03
C ASN A 319 -7.39 15.79 -5.08
N PRO A 320 -7.25 14.46 -4.96
CA PRO A 320 -7.96 13.53 -5.84
C PRO A 320 -9.48 13.75 -5.79
N ARG A 321 -10.11 13.76 -6.97
CA ARG A 321 -11.54 14.05 -7.12
C ARG A 321 -12.31 12.77 -7.43
N ILE A 322 -13.29 12.46 -6.59
CA ILE A 322 -14.20 11.32 -6.77
C ILE A 322 -15.61 11.83 -7.04
N GLN A 323 -16.14 11.51 -8.21
CA GLN A 323 -17.53 11.77 -8.56
C GLN A 323 -18.32 10.50 -8.31
N GLN A 324 -19.18 10.51 -7.29
CA GLN A 324 -20.01 9.36 -6.96
C GLN A 324 -21.44 9.62 -7.36
N TYR A 325 -22.10 8.59 -7.88
CA TYR A 325 -23.52 8.61 -8.14
C TYR A 325 -24.16 7.30 -7.74
N ASN A 326 -25.42 7.37 -7.34
CA ASN A 326 -26.20 6.18 -7.03
C ASN A 326 -27.65 6.38 -7.43
N VAL A 327 -28.30 5.27 -7.79
CA VAL A 327 -29.75 5.18 -7.95
C VAL A 327 -30.21 3.94 -7.22
N THR A 328 -31.26 4.06 -6.42
CA THR A 328 -31.79 3.00 -5.58
C THR A 328 -33.30 2.94 -5.68
N PHE A 329 -33.81 1.77 -6.04
CA PHE A 329 -35.23 1.46 -6.04
C PHE A 329 -35.54 0.51 -4.88
N GLU A 330 -36.45 0.93 -4.01
CA GLU A 330 -36.94 0.16 -2.87
C GLU A 330 -38.41 -0.19 -3.10
N ARG A 331 -38.79 -1.43 -2.80
CA ARG A 331 -40.17 -1.90 -2.88
C ARG A 331 -40.54 -2.79 -1.71
N ASP A 332 -41.65 -2.47 -1.05
CA ASP A 332 -42.36 -3.40 -0.17
C ASP A 332 -43.10 -4.44 -1.03
N LEU A 333 -42.68 -5.70 -0.92
CA LEU A 333 -43.28 -6.83 -1.62
C LEU A 333 -44.52 -7.37 -0.89
N GLY A 334 -44.80 -6.90 0.33
CA GLY A 334 -45.76 -7.50 1.24
C GLY A 334 -45.15 -8.67 2.03
N TRP A 335 -45.96 -9.30 2.86
CA TRP A 335 -45.54 -10.43 3.71
C TRP A 335 -44.28 -10.14 4.54
N GLN A 336 -44.11 -8.90 5.01
CA GLN A 336 -42.93 -8.47 5.74
C GLN A 336 -41.62 -8.56 4.95
N THR A 337 -41.68 -8.49 3.61
CA THR A 337 -40.52 -8.60 2.70
C THR A 337 -40.28 -7.30 1.94
N ALA A 338 -39.04 -6.82 1.93
CA ALA A 338 -38.60 -5.67 1.16
C ALA A 338 -37.52 -6.06 0.15
N LEU A 339 -37.60 -5.45 -1.03
CA LEU A 339 -36.62 -5.54 -2.10
C LEU A 339 -35.93 -4.18 -2.27
N ARG A 340 -34.61 -4.18 -2.39
CA ARG A 340 -33.81 -3.00 -2.72
C ARG A 340 -32.86 -3.34 -3.87
N LEU A 341 -32.91 -2.52 -4.91
CA LEU A 341 -32.03 -2.58 -6.07
C LEU A 341 -31.23 -1.27 -6.11
N SER A 342 -29.91 -1.34 -6.13
CA SER A 342 -29.04 -0.17 -6.15
C SER A 342 -28.02 -0.29 -7.27
N TYR A 343 -27.84 0.78 -8.04
CA TYR A 343 -26.70 0.97 -8.92
C TYR A 343 -25.85 2.10 -8.37
N LEU A 344 -24.55 1.88 -8.25
CA LEU A 344 -23.59 2.84 -7.73
C LEU A 344 -22.45 2.95 -8.73
N GLY A 345 -21.95 4.16 -8.95
CA GLY A 345 -20.77 4.37 -9.75
C GLY A 345 -19.90 5.47 -9.17
N SER A 346 -18.60 5.32 -9.39
CA SER A 346 -17.59 6.31 -9.01
C SER A 346 -16.64 6.55 -10.17
N TRP A 347 -16.39 7.82 -10.49
CA TRP A 347 -15.31 8.23 -11.38
C TRP A 347 -14.26 8.98 -10.58
N MET A 348 -13.04 8.46 -10.58
CA MET A 348 -11.91 8.95 -9.82
C MET A 348 -10.92 9.58 -10.80
N ASN A 349 -10.57 10.84 -10.59
CA ASN A 349 -9.64 11.57 -11.45
C ASN A 349 -8.59 12.29 -10.61
N GLY A 350 -7.37 12.34 -11.15
CA GLY A 350 -6.25 12.96 -10.46
C GLY A 350 -5.87 12.19 -9.20
N LEU A 351 -5.95 10.86 -9.26
CA LEU A 351 -5.32 10.02 -8.25
C LEU A 351 -3.80 10.25 -8.28
N ILE A 352 -3.13 10.09 -7.14
CA ILE A 352 -1.69 10.34 -7.00
C ILE A 352 -0.95 9.06 -7.36
N GLU A 353 0.05 9.17 -8.24
CA GLU A 353 0.93 8.07 -8.65
C GLU A 353 2.38 8.55 -8.66
N GLY A 354 3.29 7.62 -8.35
CA GLY A 354 4.74 7.83 -8.46
C GLY A 354 5.27 7.42 -9.83
N ARG A 355 6.24 8.18 -10.34
CA ARG A 355 7.08 7.77 -11.49
C ARG A 355 8.54 8.15 -11.24
N ASP A 356 9.48 7.30 -11.61
CA ASP A 356 10.89 7.68 -11.62
C ASP A 356 11.20 8.60 -12.81
N LEU A 357 11.60 9.84 -12.53
CA LEU A 357 12.02 10.80 -13.56
C LEU A 357 13.44 10.54 -14.08
N ASN A 358 14.20 9.68 -13.42
CA ASN A 358 15.54 9.30 -13.84
C ASN A 358 15.55 8.06 -14.73
N GLU A 359 14.42 7.37 -14.87
CA GLU A 359 14.31 6.19 -15.72
C GLU A 359 14.57 6.54 -17.19
N ILE A 360 15.43 5.73 -17.81
CA ILE A 360 15.73 5.84 -19.23
C ILE A 360 14.67 5.08 -20.02
N PRO A 361 14.06 5.69 -21.06
CA PRO A 361 13.14 4.97 -21.93
C PRO A 361 13.75 3.70 -22.54
N PRO A 362 12.99 2.61 -22.67
CA PRO A 362 13.47 1.39 -23.30
C PRO A 362 14.09 1.65 -24.67
N ASN A 363 15.27 1.07 -24.90
CA ASN A 363 16.06 1.29 -26.09
C ASN A 363 16.92 0.06 -26.43
N ASN A 364 17.60 0.11 -27.59
CA ASN A 364 18.50 -0.95 -28.06
C ASN A 364 19.97 -0.53 -27.98
N ILE A 365 20.30 0.53 -27.24
CA ILE A 365 21.68 0.99 -27.06
C ILE A 365 22.28 0.14 -25.94
N PRO A 366 23.29 -0.71 -26.23
CA PRO A 366 23.98 -1.49 -25.21
C PRO A 366 24.29 -0.67 -23.98
N PHE A 367 24.02 -1.22 -22.81
CA PHE A 367 24.68 -0.74 -21.62
C PHE A 367 26.20 -0.87 -21.83
N GLY A 368 26.94 0.20 -21.57
CA GLY A 368 28.41 0.25 -21.62
C GLY A 368 29.07 -0.59 -20.54
N THR A 369 28.43 -1.70 -20.18
CA THR A 369 28.84 -2.60 -19.14
C THR A 369 30.20 -3.13 -19.45
N THR A 370 31.11 -2.62 -18.64
CA THR A 370 32.46 -3.09 -18.62
C THR A 370 32.74 -3.68 -17.25
N GLN A 371 33.85 -4.37 -17.08
CA GLN A 371 34.31 -4.81 -15.75
C GLN A 371 34.69 -3.64 -14.82
N GLY A 372 34.15 -2.44 -15.06
CA GLY A 372 34.57 -1.16 -14.52
C GLY A 372 35.78 -0.53 -15.23
N ASP A 373 36.29 -1.13 -16.30
CA ASP A 373 37.49 -0.68 -17.03
C ASP A 373 37.20 0.23 -18.25
N GLY A 374 35.93 0.36 -18.64
CA GLY A 374 35.52 1.15 -19.80
C GLY A 374 35.85 0.53 -21.17
N VAL A 375 36.32 -0.72 -21.21
CA VAL A 375 36.80 -1.38 -22.45
C VAL A 375 36.28 -2.81 -22.63
N THR A 376 36.31 -3.64 -21.58
CA THR A 376 35.97 -5.07 -21.65
C THR A 376 34.50 -5.27 -21.36
N ILE A 377 33.73 -5.84 -22.29
CA ILE A 377 32.30 -6.15 -22.09
C ILE A 377 32.13 -7.02 -20.83
N CYS A 378 31.14 -6.70 -20.00
CA CYS A 378 30.86 -7.46 -18.78
C CYS A 378 30.13 -8.79 -19.06
N ASP A 379 30.07 -9.63 -18.03
CA ASP A 379 29.23 -10.81 -17.96
C ASP A 379 28.31 -10.74 -16.71
N PRO A 380 26.98 -10.55 -16.90
CA PRO A 380 26.02 -10.54 -15.80
C PRO A 380 26.11 -11.79 -14.91
N TYR A 381 26.38 -12.97 -15.49
CA TYR A 381 26.53 -14.21 -14.72
C TYR A 381 27.75 -14.20 -13.81
N ALA A 382 28.80 -13.49 -14.20
CA ALA A 382 30.01 -13.32 -13.39
C ALA A 382 29.87 -12.23 -12.32
N GLY A 383 28.79 -11.42 -12.38
CA GLY A 383 28.54 -10.32 -11.46
C GLY A 383 29.58 -9.20 -11.56
N ASP A 384 30.21 -9.02 -12.73
CA ASP A 384 31.29 -8.06 -12.96
C ASP A 384 30.83 -6.77 -13.66
N CYS A 385 29.54 -6.62 -13.92
CA CYS A 385 28.96 -5.48 -14.63
C CYS A 385 28.89 -4.20 -13.77
N ALA A 386 29.20 -3.06 -14.38
CA ALA A 386 29.03 -1.73 -13.79
C ALA A 386 28.46 -0.72 -14.82
N TYR A 387 27.70 0.30 -14.37
CA TYR A 387 27.29 1.40 -15.24
C TYR A 387 28.52 2.18 -15.72
N SER A 388 28.63 2.40 -17.03
CA SER A 388 29.67 3.27 -17.58
C SER A 388 29.31 4.75 -17.39
N PRO A 389 30.30 5.66 -17.49
CA PRO A 389 30.02 7.09 -17.56
C PRO A 389 29.04 7.48 -18.68
N GLN A 390 29.05 6.73 -19.79
CA GLN A 390 28.14 6.93 -20.92
C GLN A 390 26.70 6.51 -20.58
N ASP A 391 26.52 5.47 -19.77
CA ASP A 391 25.19 5.04 -19.32
C ASP A 391 24.62 6.03 -18.32
N MET A 392 25.44 6.42 -17.34
CA MET A 392 25.05 7.47 -16.37
C MET A 392 24.68 8.77 -17.08
N ALA A 393 25.41 9.16 -18.15
CA ALA A 393 25.10 10.37 -18.92
C ALA A 393 23.77 10.35 -19.67
N ARG A 394 23.10 9.19 -19.80
CA ARG A 394 21.75 9.08 -20.40
C ARG A 394 20.64 9.42 -19.40
N MET A 395 20.92 9.31 -18.11
CA MET A 395 19.99 9.72 -17.06
C MET A 395 19.70 11.22 -17.16
N ARG A 396 18.48 11.63 -16.82
CA ARG A 396 18.12 13.05 -16.76
C ARG A 396 18.88 13.77 -15.64
N PHE A 397 19.14 13.08 -14.54
CA PHE A 397 19.82 13.58 -13.34
C PHE A 397 20.99 12.68 -12.95
N PRO A 398 22.11 12.69 -13.71
CA PRO A 398 23.23 11.76 -13.52
C PRO A 398 23.98 11.90 -12.20
N ALA A 399 23.82 13.03 -11.50
CA ALA A 399 24.41 13.28 -10.19
C ALA A 399 23.47 12.96 -9.02
N LEU A 400 22.23 12.54 -9.31
CA LEU A 400 21.26 12.02 -8.34
C LEU A 400 21.21 10.49 -8.45
N GLY A 401 20.57 9.84 -7.48
CA GLY A 401 20.50 8.39 -7.42
C GLY A 401 19.52 7.76 -8.41
N ASP A 402 19.47 6.43 -8.36
CA ASP A 402 18.64 5.57 -9.22
C ASP A 402 17.13 5.67 -8.89
N PHE A 403 16.75 6.61 -8.01
CA PHE A 403 15.38 6.87 -7.59
C PHE A 403 15.16 8.39 -7.51
N VAL A 404 14.53 8.97 -8.54
CA VAL A 404 14.05 10.37 -8.57
C VAL A 404 12.54 10.34 -8.75
N MET A 405 11.84 10.02 -7.66
CA MET A 405 10.41 9.72 -7.65
C MET A 405 9.56 10.98 -7.64
N ASP A 406 8.74 11.17 -8.67
CA ASP A 406 7.74 12.24 -8.76
C ASP A 406 6.33 11.73 -8.50
N TYR A 407 5.67 12.34 -7.51
CA TYR A 407 4.29 12.07 -7.17
C TYR A 407 3.38 13.19 -7.68
N SER A 408 2.46 12.86 -8.57
CA SER A 408 1.59 13.82 -9.25
C SER A 408 0.20 13.25 -9.58
N ASN A 409 -0.76 14.11 -9.94
CA ASN A 409 -2.15 13.74 -10.21
C ASN A 409 -2.36 13.15 -11.63
N ILE A 410 -1.68 12.05 -11.94
CA ILE A 410 -1.76 11.39 -13.26
C ILE A 410 -2.71 10.19 -13.28
N GLY A 411 -3.06 9.66 -12.11
CA GLY A 411 -3.90 8.48 -11.97
C GLY A 411 -5.40 8.75 -12.13
N HIS A 412 -6.12 7.71 -12.50
CA HIS A 412 -7.56 7.69 -12.70
C HIS A 412 -8.15 6.30 -12.44
N GLY A 413 -9.45 6.29 -12.20
CA GLY A 413 -10.18 5.05 -11.92
C GLY A 413 -11.68 5.17 -12.12
N TYR A 414 -12.33 4.05 -12.32
CA TYR A 414 -13.77 3.97 -12.39
C TYR A 414 -14.27 2.69 -11.73
N SER A 415 -15.36 2.82 -10.99
CA SER A 415 -15.98 1.74 -10.25
C SER A 415 -17.47 1.73 -10.55
N ASN A 416 -18.02 0.56 -10.89
CA ASN A 416 -19.45 0.37 -11.09
C ASN A 416 -19.93 -0.82 -10.28
N ALA A 417 -20.98 -0.63 -9.49
CA ALA A 417 -21.55 -1.66 -8.65
C ALA A 417 -23.06 -1.79 -8.84
N PHE A 418 -23.53 -3.03 -8.93
CA PHE A 418 -24.94 -3.37 -8.82
C PHE A 418 -25.18 -4.14 -7.53
N GLN A 419 -26.14 -3.71 -6.73
CA GLN A 419 -26.49 -4.33 -5.46
C GLN A 419 -27.97 -4.72 -5.44
N LEU A 420 -28.23 -5.95 -5.03
CA LEU A 420 -29.55 -6.49 -4.75
C LEU A 420 -29.60 -6.86 -3.27
N GLN A 421 -30.62 -6.38 -2.57
CA GLN A 421 -30.91 -6.75 -1.20
C GLN A 421 -32.36 -7.21 -1.07
N VAL A 422 -32.55 -8.35 -0.41
CA VAL A 422 -33.87 -8.88 -0.03
C VAL A 422 -33.88 -9.08 1.47
N GLU A 423 -34.77 -8.35 2.15
CA GLU A 423 -34.96 -8.43 3.59
C GLU A 423 -36.33 -9.01 3.89
N HIS A 424 -36.38 -10.08 4.67
CA HIS A 424 -37.62 -10.57 5.28
C HIS A 424 -37.55 -10.34 6.78
N ARG A 425 -38.40 -9.42 7.27
CA ARG A 425 -38.54 -9.15 8.70
C ARG A 425 -39.24 -10.30 9.39
N PHE A 426 -38.93 -10.50 10.67
CA PHE A 426 -39.40 -11.65 11.43
C PHE A 426 -40.92 -11.84 11.33
N SER A 427 -41.34 -12.90 10.65
CA SER A 427 -42.74 -13.23 10.39
C SER A 427 -42.90 -14.73 10.23
N SER A 428 -43.95 -15.30 10.83
CA SER A 428 -44.23 -16.75 10.74
C SER A 428 -43.04 -17.66 11.08
N GLY A 429 -42.14 -17.19 11.97
CA GLY A 429 -40.95 -17.91 12.41
C GLY A 429 -39.69 -17.67 11.57
N LEU A 430 -39.77 -16.97 10.43
CA LEU A 430 -38.63 -16.72 9.54
C LEU A 430 -38.17 -15.26 9.61
N GLN A 431 -36.85 -15.06 9.62
CA GLN A 431 -36.20 -13.78 9.32
C GLN A 431 -34.95 -14.07 8.50
N PHE A 432 -34.73 -13.31 7.42
CA PHE A 432 -33.48 -13.41 6.67
C PHE A 432 -33.11 -12.10 5.98
N LEU A 433 -31.82 -11.97 5.68
CA LEU A 433 -31.29 -10.97 4.76
C LEU A 433 -30.44 -11.69 3.72
N ALA A 434 -30.64 -11.36 2.46
CA ALA A 434 -29.79 -11.80 1.36
C ALA A 434 -29.33 -10.59 0.56
N ASN A 435 -28.03 -10.50 0.31
CA ASN A 435 -27.40 -9.44 -0.45
C ASN A 435 -26.56 -10.04 -1.57
N TYR A 436 -26.62 -9.43 -2.74
CA TYR A 436 -25.75 -9.70 -3.88
C TYR A 436 -25.16 -8.38 -4.35
N THR A 437 -23.85 -8.36 -4.54
CA THR A 437 -23.09 -7.25 -5.10
C THR A 437 -22.33 -7.75 -6.30
N TYR A 438 -22.53 -7.10 -7.45
CA TYR A 438 -21.57 -7.09 -8.54
C TYR A 438 -20.74 -5.82 -8.44
N LEU A 439 -19.41 -5.89 -8.54
CA LEU A 439 -18.49 -4.74 -8.48
C LEU A 439 -17.41 -4.90 -9.54
N ASN A 440 -17.29 -3.94 -10.46
CA ASN A 440 -16.16 -3.87 -11.38
C ASN A 440 -15.44 -2.54 -11.15
N GLN A 441 -14.16 -2.62 -10.80
CA GLN A 441 -13.32 -1.46 -10.54
C GLN A 441 -12.03 -1.59 -11.35
N ILE A 442 -11.75 -0.55 -12.12
CA ILE A 442 -10.53 -0.45 -12.92
C ILE A 442 -9.86 0.86 -12.52
N VAL A 443 -8.58 0.75 -12.22
CA VAL A 443 -7.73 1.85 -11.73
C VAL A 443 -6.40 1.79 -12.46
N THR A 444 -5.71 2.93 -12.52
CA THR A 444 -4.29 3.04 -12.92
C THR A 444 -3.37 3.03 -11.72
N THR A 445 -3.87 3.45 -10.56
CA THR A 445 -3.11 3.42 -9.31
C THR A 445 -3.00 2.00 -8.77
N PRO A 446 -1.80 1.53 -8.42
CA PRO A 446 -1.64 0.37 -7.55
C PRO A 446 -2.04 0.75 -6.12
N ASP A 447 -2.71 -0.17 -5.43
CA ASP A 447 -3.00 -0.03 -4.00
C ASP A 447 -1.93 -0.82 -3.23
N THR A 448 -1.04 -0.09 -2.56
CA THR A 448 0.19 -0.59 -1.92
C THR A 448 0.06 -0.69 -0.40
N ASP A 449 -1.13 -1.08 0.07
CA ASP A 449 -1.53 -1.20 1.48
C ASP A 449 -1.21 0.03 2.35
N ASN A 450 0.06 0.19 2.75
CA ASN A 450 0.56 1.15 3.73
C ASN A 450 1.30 2.36 3.11
N SER A 451 1.38 2.49 1.78
CA SER A 451 1.90 3.73 1.17
C SER A 451 0.79 4.75 0.98
N SER A 452 1.00 5.93 1.56
CA SER A 452 0.07 7.06 1.48
C SER A 452 0.23 7.91 0.20
N LEU A 453 1.20 7.57 -0.65
CA LEU A 453 1.46 8.22 -1.94
C LEU A 453 1.14 7.35 -3.17
N GLY A 454 0.60 6.14 -2.95
CA GLY A 454 0.44 5.13 -4.00
C GLY A 454 1.74 4.39 -4.28
N GLY A 455 1.66 3.38 -5.15
CA GLY A 455 2.81 2.70 -5.75
C GLY A 455 3.46 3.50 -6.88
N GLU A 456 4.47 2.90 -7.48
CA GLU A 456 5.15 3.39 -8.67
C GLU A 456 4.57 2.72 -9.92
N LEU A 457 4.44 3.48 -11.01
CA LEU A 457 4.02 2.92 -12.29
C LEU A 457 5.09 1.98 -12.84
N TYR A 458 4.68 0.79 -13.28
CA TYR A 458 5.57 -0.12 -14.01
C TYR A 458 6.11 0.51 -15.31
N ASP A 459 5.27 1.20 -16.09
CA ASP A 459 5.69 2.09 -17.19
C ASP A 459 5.55 3.57 -16.76
N PRO A 460 6.64 4.25 -16.36
CA PRO A 460 6.58 5.65 -15.93
C PRO A 460 6.31 6.63 -17.08
N PHE A 461 6.34 6.17 -18.33
CA PHE A 461 6.14 7.00 -19.51
C PHE A 461 4.67 7.04 -19.98
N SER A 462 3.82 6.12 -19.52
CA SER A 462 2.41 6.07 -19.92
C SER A 462 1.47 5.50 -18.86
N ALA A 463 0.90 6.36 -18.00
CA ALA A 463 -0.09 5.92 -17.00
C ALA A 463 -1.30 5.19 -17.59
N SER A 464 -1.67 5.42 -18.86
CA SER A 464 -2.83 4.77 -19.48
C SER A 464 -2.66 3.26 -19.69
N VAL A 465 -1.44 2.77 -19.88
CA VAL A 465 -1.20 1.32 -20.07
C VAL A 465 -1.28 0.55 -18.75
N GLU A 466 -1.25 1.27 -17.62
CA GLU A 466 -1.35 0.73 -16.27
C GLU A 466 -2.81 0.52 -15.80
N SER A 467 -3.78 0.79 -16.66
CA SER A 467 -5.20 0.52 -16.37
C SER A 467 -5.44 -0.99 -16.23
N GLY A 468 -5.74 -1.43 -15.01
CA GLY A 468 -6.01 -2.83 -14.69
C GLY A 468 -7.18 -2.98 -13.73
N GLN A 469 -7.68 -4.21 -13.58
CA GLN A 469 -8.62 -4.54 -12.50
C GLN A 469 -7.97 -4.22 -11.16
N ASP A 470 -8.76 -3.77 -10.19
CA ASP A 470 -8.29 -3.57 -8.83
C ASP A 470 -8.05 -4.92 -8.13
N ALA A 471 -6.88 -5.10 -7.50
CA ALA A 471 -6.49 -6.37 -6.87
C ALA A 471 -7.39 -6.74 -5.68
N PHE A 472 -8.04 -5.76 -5.02
CA PHE A 472 -8.88 -5.97 -3.84
C PHE A 472 -10.36 -6.18 -4.15
N VAL A 473 -10.71 -6.31 -5.44
CA VAL A 473 -12.10 -6.43 -5.87
C VAL A 473 -12.44 -7.85 -6.29
N SER A 474 -13.41 -8.44 -5.58
CA SER A 474 -14.14 -9.62 -6.06
C SER A 474 -15.39 -9.16 -6.84
N HIS A 475 -15.46 -9.50 -8.13
CA HIS A 475 -16.58 -9.12 -9.01
C HIS A 475 -17.95 -9.53 -8.51
N HIS A 476 -18.10 -10.74 -7.99
CA HIS A 476 -19.36 -11.24 -7.48
C HIS A 476 -19.24 -11.52 -5.99
N ARG A 477 -20.17 -10.98 -5.19
CA ARG A 477 -20.26 -11.28 -3.76
C ARG A 477 -21.72 -11.47 -3.35
N PHE A 478 -22.03 -12.62 -2.78
CA PHE A 478 -23.33 -12.94 -2.21
C PHE A 478 -23.16 -13.24 -0.72
N ILE A 479 -23.99 -12.63 0.12
CA ILE A 479 -24.04 -12.89 1.56
C ILE A 479 -25.49 -13.10 1.94
N ALA A 480 -25.79 -14.18 2.64
CA ALA A 480 -27.11 -14.38 3.21
C ALA A 480 -27.01 -14.93 4.63
N TYR A 481 -27.92 -14.47 5.49
CA TYR A 481 -28.05 -15.01 6.83
C TYR A 481 -29.50 -14.96 7.27
N GLY A 482 -29.86 -15.84 8.19
CA GLY A 482 -31.22 -15.91 8.67
C GLY A 482 -31.39 -16.82 9.87
N VAL A 483 -32.57 -16.69 10.46
CA VAL A 483 -33.07 -17.55 11.53
C VAL A 483 -34.45 -18.06 11.15
N TYR A 484 -34.67 -19.34 11.39
CA TYR A 484 -35.94 -20.00 11.20
C TYR A 484 -36.34 -20.78 12.45
N ASN A 485 -37.38 -20.30 13.11
CA ASN A 485 -38.08 -21.02 14.16
C ASN A 485 -39.02 -22.01 13.48
N LEU A 486 -38.76 -23.30 13.67
CA LEU A 486 -39.59 -24.33 13.07
C LEU A 486 -41.05 -24.14 13.55
N PRO A 487 -42.03 -24.26 12.65
CA PRO A 487 -43.44 -24.00 12.95
C PRO A 487 -44.09 -25.14 13.75
N VAL A 488 -43.31 -25.94 14.48
CA VAL A 488 -43.74 -27.12 15.23
C VAL A 488 -43.60 -26.86 16.74
N GLY A 489 -44.64 -27.22 17.49
CA GLY A 489 -44.67 -27.09 18.95
C GLY A 489 -45.92 -26.41 19.48
N ARG A 490 -46.01 -26.30 20.79
CA ARG A 490 -47.09 -25.62 21.50
C ARG A 490 -47.15 -24.14 21.11
N ASP A 491 -48.35 -23.62 20.91
CA ASP A 491 -48.60 -22.25 20.41
C ASP A 491 -47.94 -21.94 19.06
N ARG A 492 -47.57 -22.97 18.27
CA ARG A 492 -47.09 -22.84 16.88
C ARG A 492 -48.12 -23.37 15.89
N LYS A 493 -47.86 -23.12 14.59
CA LYS A 493 -48.74 -23.50 13.48
C LYS A 493 -49.06 -25.00 13.46
N PHE A 494 -48.06 -25.84 13.70
CA PHE A 494 -48.20 -27.29 13.78
C PHE A 494 -48.02 -27.75 15.23
N GLY A 495 -49.12 -27.91 15.96
CA GLY A 495 -49.08 -28.32 17.37
C GLY A 495 -49.58 -27.30 18.38
N ALA A 496 -50.46 -26.36 18.01
CA ALA A 496 -50.99 -25.33 18.91
C ALA A 496 -51.45 -25.87 20.28
N HIS A 497 -52.06 -27.07 20.32
CA HIS A 497 -52.54 -27.73 21.55
C HIS A 497 -51.69 -28.93 21.99
N MET A 498 -50.42 -28.98 21.56
CA MET A 498 -49.49 -30.04 21.90
C MET A 498 -49.24 -30.10 23.41
N SER A 499 -49.20 -31.31 23.97
CA SER A 499 -48.87 -31.52 25.39
C SER A 499 -47.44 -31.09 25.68
N ASN A 500 -47.13 -30.72 26.92
CA ASN A 500 -45.78 -30.28 27.31
C ASN A 500 -44.70 -31.33 27.01
N TRP A 501 -45.02 -32.62 27.17
CA TRP A 501 -44.07 -33.68 26.88
C TRP A 501 -43.81 -33.82 25.38
N LEU A 502 -44.83 -33.63 24.54
CA LEU A 502 -44.70 -33.74 23.10
C LEU A 502 -44.01 -32.49 22.53
N ASP A 503 -44.28 -31.31 23.08
CA ASP A 503 -43.56 -30.07 22.76
C ASP A 503 -42.08 -30.17 23.14
N ALA A 504 -41.77 -30.73 24.31
CA ALA A 504 -40.39 -31.02 24.70
C ALA A 504 -39.70 -32.00 23.72
N ALA A 505 -40.43 -32.97 23.16
CA ALA A 505 -39.88 -33.93 22.21
C ALA A 505 -39.61 -33.31 20.82
N ILE A 506 -40.62 -32.68 20.22
CA ILE A 506 -40.58 -32.28 18.80
C ILE A 506 -40.72 -30.77 18.54
N GLY A 507 -41.03 -29.97 19.56
CA GLY A 507 -41.12 -28.52 19.49
C GLY A 507 -39.83 -27.78 19.85
N GLY A 508 -39.88 -26.44 19.78
CA GLY A 508 -38.82 -25.55 20.29
C GLY A 508 -37.56 -25.47 19.42
N TRP A 509 -37.57 -25.98 18.19
CA TRP A 509 -36.43 -25.96 17.29
C TRP A 509 -36.27 -24.61 16.57
N GLN A 510 -35.03 -24.14 16.52
CA GLN A 510 -34.58 -22.98 15.78
C GLN A 510 -33.34 -23.35 14.97
N THR A 511 -33.30 -22.94 13.71
CA THR A 511 -32.12 -23.05 12.86
C THR A 511 -31.61 -21.67 12.49
N THR A 512 -30.30 -21.48 12.50
CA THR A 512 -29.63 -20.28 12.00
C THR A 512 -28.70 -20.67 10.86
N PHE A 513 -28.50 -19.77 9.90
CA PHE A 513 -27.48 -19.94 8.88
C PHE A 513 -26.82 -18.61 8.57
N ASN A 514 -25.56 -18.66 8.16
CA ASN A 514 -24.87 -17.59 7.43
C ASN A 514 -24.08 -18.23 6.30
N MET A 515 -24.11 -17.59 5.15
CA MET A 515 -23.38 -18.02 3.98
C MET A 515 -22.77 -16.82 3.27
N PHE A 516 -21.64 -17.08 2.64
CA PHE A 516 -21.04 -16.16 1.68
C PHE A 516 -20.63 -16.94 0.43
N ILE A 517 -20.61 -16.26 -0.70
CA ILE A 517 -20.04 -16.72 -1.96
C ILE A 517 -19.35 -15.49 -2.55
N LYS A 518 -18.08 -15.59 -2.94
CA LYS A 518 -17.36 -14.55 -3.65
C LYS A 518 -16.55 -15.12 -4.82
N SER A 519 -16.40 -14.34 -5.89
CA SER A 519 -15.43 -14.62 -6.95
C SER A 519 -14.00 -14.41 -6.43
N GLY A 520 -13.01 -14.70 -7.28
CA GLY A 520 -11.60 -14.49 -6.93
C GLY A 520 -11.23 -13.02 -6.90
N ASP A 521 -10.05 -12.77 -6.35
CA ASP A 521 -9.36 -11.48 -6.42
C ASP A 521 -8.39 -11.52 -7.63
N PHE A 522 -7.86 -10.37 -8.07
CA PHE A 522 -7.04 -10.28 -9.30
C PHE A 522 -5.53 -10.21 -9.01
N PHE A 523 -4.72 -10.78 -9.91
CA PHE A 523 -3.27 -10.91 -9.75
C PHE A 523 -2.53 -10.53 -11.03
N THR A 524 -1.39 -9.87 -10.87
CA THR A 524 -0.42 -9.65 -11.95
C THR A 524 0.57 -10.81 -11.99
N PRO A 525 0.62 -11.62 -13.06
CA PRO A 525 1.70 -12.58 -13.22
C PRO A 525 3.02 -11.85 -13.45
N TYR A 526 4.12 -12.32 -12.87
CA TYR A 526 5.41 -11.66 -12.99
C TYR A 526 6.59 -12.64 -13.01
N TRP A 527 7.69 -12.20 -13.61
CA TRP A 527 9.00 -12.84 -13.53
C TRP A 527 9.94 -12.02 -12.65
N VAL A 528 10.84 -12.69 -11.93
CA VAL A 528 11.94 -12.03 -11.22
C VAL A 528 13.24 -12.21 -11.99
N CYS A 529 14.02 -11.14 -12.14
CA CYS A 529 15.36 -11.24 -12.73
C CYS A 529 16.41 -11.42 -11.62
N ASN A 530 17.23 -12.48 -11.67
CA ASN A 530 18.18 -12.75 -10.56
C ASN A 530 19.51 -12.01 -10.70
N ASP A 531 19.91 -11.67 -11.92
CA ASP A 531 21.20 -11.04 -12.27
C ASP A 531 21.01 -9.69 -12.97
N CYS A 532 19.82 -9.10 -12.84
CA CYS A 532 19.56 -7.74 -13.29
C CYS A 532 20.20 -6.73 -12.34
N ASP A 533 20.63 -5.61 -12.92
CA ASP A 533 21.49 -4.55 -12.35
C ASP A 533 23.00 -4.81 -12.57
N PRO A 534 23.70 -3.95 -13.35
CA PRO A 534 23.21 -2.81 -14.13
C PRO A 534 22.57 -3.19 -15.47
N VAL A 535 22.61 -4.47 -15.86
CA VAL A 535 22.03 -4.94 -17.14
C VAL A 535 20.58 -5.32 -16.90
N ILE A 536 19.65 -4.62 -17.56
CA ILE A 536 18.22 -4.78 -17.34
C ILE A 536 17.50 -4.88 -18.69
N PRO A 537 16.47 -5.74 -18.85
CA PRO A 537 15.61 -5.74 -20.04
C PRO A 537 15.21 -4.32 -20.46
N GLY A 538 15.25 -4.04 -21.76
CA GLY A 538 14.96 -2.72 -22.32
C GLY A 538 16.12 -1.73 -22.27
N ASN A 539 17.29 -2.11 -21.73
CA ASN A 539 18.42 -1.21 -21.51
C ASN A 539 18.02 0.06 -20.73
N ILE A 540 17.16 -0.09 -19.73
CA ILE A 540 16.67 0.96 -18.84
C ILE A 540 17.51 1.00 -17.56
N ILE A 541 17.70 2.19 -16.98
CA ILE A 541 18.29 2.33 -15.64
C ILE A 541 17.18 2.76 -14.69
N SER A 542 16.69 1.83 -13.88
CA SER A 542 15.74 2.09 -12.82
C SER A 542 15.90 1.01 -11.76
N GLY A 543 16.07 1.42 -10.50
CA GLY A 543 16.04 0.50 -9.37
C GLY A 543 14.62 0.15 -8.92
N ALA A 544 13.62 0.67 -9.63
CA ALA A 544 12.26 0.86 -9.15
C ALA A 544 11.22 0.02 -9.93
N ILE A 545 11.68 -0.70 -10.96
CA ILE A 545 10.83 -1.58 -11.77
C ILE A 545 10.24 -2.69 -10.90
N ASP A 546 8.94 -2.62 -10.72
CA ASP A 546 8.15 -3.62 -10.01
C ASP A 546 6.87 -3.91 -10.79
N ALA A 547 6.77 -5.09 -11.39
CA ALA A 547 5.60 -5.55 -12.12
C ALA A 547 4.32 -5.57 -11.26
N VAL A 548 4.45 -5.70 -9.94
CA VAL A 548 3.35 -5.73 -8.97
C VAL A 548 3.11 -4.35 -8.33
N GLU A 549 4.06 -3.43 -8.50
CA GLU A 549 3.97 -2.02 -8.09
C GLU A 549 3.85 -1.79 -6.56
N ASP A 550 4.48 -2.63 -5.73
CA ASP A 550 4.37 -2.62 -4.25
C ASP A 550 5.71 -2.46 -3.51
N PHE A 551 6.72 -1.89 -4.18
CA PHE A 551 8.02 -1.57 -3.57
C PHE A 551 8.71 -2.76 -2.87
N GLY A 552 8.46 -3.99 -3.33
CA GLY A 552 8.59 -5.19 -2.49
C GLY A 552 9.71 -6.20 -2.81
N SER A 553 10.41 -6.12 -3.95
CA SER A 553 11.42 -7.15 -4.32
C SER A 553 12.29 -6.79 -5.53
N PRO A 554 13.36 -7.57 -5.84
CA PRO A 554 14.22 -7.43 -7.03
C PRO A 554 13.46 -7.10 -8.32
N PRO A 555 14.14 -6.49 -9.31
CA PRO A 555 13.50 -6.03 -10.54
C PRO A 555 12.62 -7.13 -11.14
N SER A 556 11.31 -6.84 -11.17
CA SER A 556 10.28 -7.79 -11.54
C SER A 556 9.56 -7.30 -12.79
N PHE A 557 9.26 -8.22 -13.71
CA PHE A 557 8.78 -7.87 -15.05
C PHE A 557 7.47 -8.57 -15.37
N ARG A 558 6.54 -7.84 -16.01
CA ARG A 558 5.33 -8.44 -16.55
C ARG A 558 5.70 -9.36 -17.73
N PRO A 559 5.13 -10.57 -17.81
CA PRO A 559 5.45 -11.53 -18.86
C PRO A 559 4.89 -11.10 -20.22
N THR A 560 5.35 -11.76 -21.27
CA THR A 560 4.66 -11.77 -22.57
C THR A 560 3.59 -12.87 -22.59
N VAL A 561 2.40 -12.60 -23.11
CA VAL A 561 1.29 -13.56 -23.28
C VAL A 561 1.47 -14.27 -24.62
N LEU A 562 1.91 -15.52 -24.57
CA LEU A 562 2.17 -16.37 -25.74
C LEU A 562 0.90 -17.03 -26.28
N SER A 563 -0.12 -17.21 -25.44
CA SER A 563 -1.39 -17.81 -25.85
C SER A 563 -2.57 -17.34 -24.99
N ASN A 564 -3.78 -17.32 -25.57
CA ASN A 564 -5.01 -16.97 -24.86
C ASN A 564 -5.53 -18.07 -23.90
N ASN A 565 -4.78 -19.16 -23.73
CA ASN A 565 -5.14 -20.26 -22.83
C ASN A 565 -4.58 -20.07 -21.41
N TYR A 566 -4.14 -18.86 -21.05
CA TYR A 566 -3.57 -18.55 -19.73
C TYR A 566 -4.52 -18.88 -18.56
N ASN A 567 -5.83 -18.73 -18.75
CA ASN A 567 -6.85 -19.06 -17.74
C ASN A 567 -7.25 -20.55 -17.70
N GLN A 568 -6.55 -21.43 -18.41
CA GLN A 568 -6.80 -22.87 -18.34
C GLN A 568 -6.00 -23.51 -17.21
N THR A 569 -6.64 -24.39 -16.45
CA THR A 569 -5.96 -25.19 -15.42
C THR A 569 -4.96 -26.16 -16.04
N SER A 570 -3.76 -26.23 -15.46
CA SER A 570 -2.68 -27.12 -15.86
C SER A 570 -2.20 -27.93 -14.66
N GLY A 571 -2.67 -29.19 -14.55
CA GLY A 571 -2.40 -30.03 -13.38
C GLY A 571 -2.97 -29.40 -12.10
N ASP A 572 -2.11 -29.13 -11.11
CA ASP A 572 -2.48 -28.50 -9.84
C ASP A 572 -2.48 -26.96 -9.89
N GLN A 573 -2.05 -26.38 -11.00
CA GLN A 573 -1.98 -24.94 -11.22
C GLN A 573 -3.30 -24.45 -11.84
N ILE A 574 -3.94 -23.44 -11.23
CA ILE A 574 -5.23 -22.94 -11.72
C ILE A 574 -5.12 -22.18 -13.05
N TRP A 575 -3.91 -21.73 -13.39
CA TRP A 575 -3.55 -21.07 -14.65
C TRP A 575 -2.51 -21.88 -15.41
N ASN A 576 -2.38 -21.63 -16.71
CA ASN A 576 -1.42 -22.30 -17.58
C ASN A 576 -0.10 -21.50 -17.61
N PRO A 577 0.99 -21.95 -16.95
CA PRO A 577 2.25 -21.21 -16.97
C PRO A 577 2.87 -21.14 -18.37
N ALA A 578 2.63 -22.14 -19.24
CA ALA A 578 3.17 -22.17 -20.60
C ALA A 578 2.53 -21.12 -21.54
N ALA A 579 1.48 -20.42 -21.08
CA ALA A 579 0.91 -19.29 -21.79
C ALA A 579 1.73 -18.00 -21.60
N PHE A 580 2.76 -18.01 -20.75
CA PHE A 580 3.57 -16.85 -20.42
C PHE A 580 5.04 -17.06 -20.81
N GLY A 581 5.62 -16.05 -21.45
CA GLY A 581 7.04 -15.96 -21.77
C GLY A 581 7.74 -14.88 -20.92
N PRO A 582 9.07 -14.77 -21.03
CA PRO A 582 9.82 -13.67 -20.43
C PRO A 582 9.44 -12.31 -21.05
N PRO A 583 9.75 -11.18 -20.39
CA PRO A 583 9.53 -9.85 -20.96
C PRO A 583 10.35 -9.63 -22.24
N SER A 584 9.99 -8.60 -23.02
CA SER A 584 10.89 -8.15 -24.09
C SER A 584 12.15 -7.53 -23.51
N ILE A 585 13.27 -7.64 -24.22
CA ILE A 585 14.59 -7.13 -23.80
C ILE A 585 15.01 -5.84 -24.50
N GLY A 586 14.24 -5.38 -25.48
CA GLY A 586 14.60 -4.25 -26.33
C GLY A 586 13.73 -3.01 -26.10
N ALA A 587 13.77 -2.10 -27.06
CA ALA A 587 13.01 -0.85 -27.05
C ALA A 587 11.48 -1.01 -26.93
N ASP A 588 10.96 -2.22 -27.12
CA ASP A 588 9.54 -2.55 -26.99
C ASP A 588 9.15 -3.06 -25.59
N LEU A 589 10.04 -3.08 -24.59
CA LEU A 589 9.76 -3.60 -23.23
C LEU A 589 8.37 -3.23 -22.70
N PHE A 590 8.01 -1.94 -22.71
CA PHE A 590 6.71 -1.44 -22.24
C PHE A 590 5.64 -1.36 -23.34
N SER A 591 6.05 -1.28 -24.61
CA SER A 591 5.11 -1.08 -25.73
C SER A 591 4.72 -2.37 -26.47
N ASN A 592 5.26 -3.51 -26.04
CA ASN A 592 4.97 -4.80 -26.64
C ASN A 592 3.48 -5.14 -26.42
N PRO A 593 2.67 -5.32 -27.49
CA PRO A 593 1.23 -5.58 -27.34
C PRO A 593 0.92 -6.96 -26.75
N ALA A 594 1.92 -7.84 -26.65
CA ALA A 594 1.80 -9.12 -25.95
C ALA A 594 2.16 -9.01 -24.47
N ALA A 595 2.66 -7.87 -23.95
CA ALA A 595 2.90 -7.72 -22.52
C ALA A 595 1.59 -7.92 -21.74
N ALA A 596 1.64 -8.71 -20.66
CA ALA A 596 0.48 -8.94 -19.82
C ALA A 596 0.05 -7.62 -19.15
N PRO A 597 -1.23 -7.26 -19.20
CA PRO A 597 -1.72 -6.11 -18.45
C PRO A 597 -1.67 -6.39 -16.95
N ARG A 598 -1.69 -5.33 -16.17
CA ARG A 598 -1.83 -5.42 -14.71
C ARG A 598 -3.11 -6.18 -14.35
N ASN A 599 -3.00 -7.06 -13.36
CA ASN A 599 -4.12 -7.80 -12.77
C ASN A 599 -4.91 -8.65 -13.78
N LEU A 600 -4.18 -9.27 -14.74
CA LEU A 600 -4.73 -10.13 -15.78
C LEU A 600 -5.44 -11.39 -15.24
N LEU A 601 -4.94 -11.98 -14.15
CA LEU A 601 -5.34 -13.30 -13.68
C LEU A 601 -6.37 -13.20 -12.54
N GLU A 602 -7.47 -13.97 -12.62
CA GLU A 602 -8.44 -14.09 -11.52
C GLU A 602 -8.13 -15.35 -10.69
N GLY A 603 -8.02 -15.18 -9.37
CA GLY A 603 -7.76 -16.27 -8.42
C GLY A 603 -8.97 -17.15 -8.11
N PRO A 604 -8.85 -18.10 -7.18
CA PRO A 604 -9.96 -18.98 -6.81
C PRO A 604 -11.06 -18.20 -6.08
N GLY A 605 -12.31 -18.41 -6.49
CA GLY A 605 -13.46 -17.98 -5.71
C GLY A 605 -13.60 -18.76 -4.40
N ALA A 606 -14.33 -18.18 -3.45
CA ALA A 606 -14.55 -18.73 -2.12
C ALA A 606 -16.04 -18.77 -1.77
N TRP A 607 -16.46 -19.74 -0.98
CA TRP A 607 -17.79 -19.75 -0.39
C TRP A 607 -17.75 -20.45 0.96
N GLY A 608 -18.84 -20.34 1.72
CA GLY A 608 -18.93 -21.00 3.00
C GLY A 608 -20.33 -20.94 3.56
N LEU A 609 -20.63 -21.88 4.45
CA LEU A 609 -21.91 -22.01 5.14
C LEU A 609 -21.65 -22.42 6.59
N ASN A 610 -22.08 -21.61 7.55
CA ASN A 610 -22.26 -22.07 8.92
C ASN A 610 -23.75 -22.30 9.19
N LEU A 611 -24.03 -23.27 10.06
CA LEU A 611 -25.38 -23.67 10.44
C LEU A 611 -25.45 -23.86 11.95
N GLY A 612 -26.39 -23.19 12.61
CA GLY A 612 -26.74 -23.44 14.00
C GLY A 612 -28.07 -24.17 14.09
N VAL A 613 -28.14 -25.18 14.96
CA VAL A 613 -29.39 -25.87 15.31
C VAL A 613 -29.54 -25.81 16.82
N HIS A 614 -30.64 -25.25 17.28
CA HIS A 614 -30.92 -25.05 18.69
C HIS A 614 -32.31 -25.55 19.04
N LYS A 615 -32.45 -26.13 20.23
CA LYS A 615 -33.71 -26.57 20.80
C LYS A 615 -33.89 -25.90 22.15
N SER A 616 -35.03 -25.25 22.31
CA SER A 616 -35.45 -24.63 23.56
C SER A 616 -36.41 -25.54 24.31
N PHE A 617 -36.11 -25.81 25.58
CA PHE A 617 -36.96 -26.50 26.54
C PHE A 617 -37.48 -25.48 27.54
N ARG A 618 -38.80 -25.38 27.67
CA ARG A 618 -39.44 -24.51 28.66
C ARG A 618 -39.92 -25.37 29.84
N PHE A 619 -39.48 -25.03 31.04
CA PHE A 619 -39.86 -25.68 32.29
C PHE A 619 -40.64 -24.69 33.16
N GLY A 620 -41.98 -24.77 33.10
CA GLY A 620 -42.83 -23.77 33.74
C GLY A 620 -42.69 -22.38 33.09
N GLU A 621 -42.97 -21.33 33.85
CA GLU A 621 -42.94 -19.93 33.39
C GLU A 621 -41.57 -19.24 33.59
N HIS A 622 -40.68 -19.85 34.39
CA HIS A 622 -39.46 -19.19 34.86
C HIS A 622 -38.18 -19.75 34.23
N VAL A 623 -38.11 -21.06 33.92
CA VAL A 623 -36.85 -21.67 33.47
C VAL A 623 -36.89 -22.06 32.00
N THR A 624 -35.91 -21.58 31.22
CA THR A 624 -35.70 -22.00 29.83
C THR A 624 -34.29 -22.56 29.66
N ALA A 625 -34.17 -23.81 29.20
CA ALA A 625 -32.89 -24.40 28.79
C ALA A 625 -32.82 -24.45 27.27
N MET A 626 -31.71 -23.98 26.69
CA MET A 626 -31.44 -24.02 25.26
C MET A 626 -30.21 -24.88 25.03
N LEU A 627 -30.40 -26.00 24.33
CA LEU A 627 -29.33 -26.85 23.84
C LEU A 627 -29.12 -26.53 22.36
N GLY A 628 -27.88 -26.42 21.91
CA GLY A 628 -27.62 -26.25 20.48
C GLY A 628 -26.24 -26.67 20.04
N ALA A 629 -26.11 -26.81 18.73
CA ALA A 629 -24.87 -27.09 18.03
C ALA A 629 -24.70 -26.07 16.90
N ASP A 630 -23.57 -25.38 16.88
CA ASP A 630 -23.14 -24.52 15.79
C ASP A 630 -22.07 -25.27 14.98
N ALA A 631 -22.27 -25.40 13.68
CA ALA A 631 -21.33 -26.00 12.75
C ALA A 631 -20.75 -24.90 11.84
N ASP A 632 -19.48 -24.55 12.06
CA ASP A 632 -18.72 -23.65 11.20
C ASP A 632 -18.14 -24.43 10.03
N ASN A 633 -18.23 -23.89 8.80
CA ASN A 633 -17.90 -24.60 7.57
C ASN A 633 -18.55 -25.99 7.52
N LEU A 634 -19.89 -26.00 7.54
CA LEU A 634 -20.72 -27.21 7.65
C LEU A 634 -20.31 -28.29 6.64
N LEU A 635 -19.99 -27.88 5.41
CA LEU A 635 -19.70 -28.76 4.29
C LEU A 635 -18.22 -29.19 4.23
N ASN A 636 -17.37 -28.66 5.12
CA ASN A 636 -15.98 -29.03 5.26
C ASN A 636 -15.19 -28.99 3.94
N HIS A 637 -15.40 -27.94 3.14
CA HIS A 637 -14.62 -27.72 1.93
C HIS A 637 -13.51 -26.69 2.20
N PRO A 638 -12.36 -26.79 1.52
CA PRO A 638 -11.32 -25.78 1.61
C PRO A 638 -11.82 -24.42 1.12
N ILE A 639 -11.38 -23.37 1.79
CA ILE A 639 -11.58 -21.97 1.41
C ILE A 639 -10.23 -21.44 0.98
N PHE A 640 -9.96 -21.55 -0.32
CA PHE A 640 -8.71 -21.11 -0.89
C PHE A 640 -8.72 -19.59 -1.04
N MET A 641 -7.64 -19.00 -0.57
CA MET A 641 -7.15 -17.68 -0.94
C MET A 641 -5.64 -17.90 -1.18
N PRO A 642 -4.94 -17.07 -1.95
CA PRO A 642 -3.46 -16.99 -1.86
C PRO A 642 -2.99 -16.67 -0.41
N ASP A 643 -1.76 -16.24 -0.12
CA ASP A 643 -1.29 -15.91 1.26
C ASP A 643 -1.25 -14.40 1.57
N GLN A 644 -1.09 -14.00 2.85
CA GLN A 644 -1.24 -12.63 3.38
C GLN A 644 -0.49 -11.48 2.65
N ASN A 645 0.41 -11.77 1.71
CA ASN A 645 1.17 -10.79 0.92
C ASN A 645 0.60 -10.62 -0.50
N TYR A 646 -0.73 -10.52 -0.63
CA TYR A 646 -1.43 -10.54 -1.92
C TYR A 646 -1.17 -9.35 -2.84
N ALA A 647 -0.81 -8.20 -2.26
CA ALA A 647 -0.48 -6.99 -2.99
C ALA A 647 1.04 -6.82 -3.20
N GLY A 648 1.88 -7.68 -2.60
CA GLY A 648 3.33 -7.49 -2.57
C GLY A 648 4.15 -8.60 -3.20
N GLY A 649 5.19 -8.20 -3.94
CA GLY A 649 6.08 -9.03 -4.77
C GLY A 649 6.91 -10.11 -4.07
N GLY A 650 6.38 -10.79 -3.05
CA GLY A 650 7.00 -11.91 -2.36
C GLY A 650 6.19 -13.21 -2.34
N SER A 651 4.95 -13.23 -2.88
CA SER A 651 4.14 -14.44 -2.92
C SER A 651 4.50 -15.33 -4.12
N PRO A 652 4.81 -16.63 -3.92
CA PRO A 652 5.09 -17.55 -5.03
C PRO A 652 3.85 -17.90 -5.85
N PHE A 653 2.65 -17.43 -5.46
CA PHE A 653 1.40 -17.79 -6.14
C PHE A 653 1.28 -17.16 -7.54
N ALA A 654 1.67 -15.88 -7.68
CA ALA A 654 1.61 -15.14 -8.95
C ALA A 654 2.98 -15.07 -9.67
N MET A 655 4.07 -15.49 -9.01
CA MET A 655 5.41 -15.53 -9.59
C MET A 655 5.52 -16.68 -10.60
N LEU A 656 5.81 -16.38 -11.86
CA LEU A 656 6.02 -17.38 -12.92
C LEU A 656 7.34 -18.14 -12.77
N GLY A 657 8.33 -17.51 -12.15
CA GLY A 657 9.66 -18.04 -11.96
C GLY A 657 10.70 -16.93 -11.99
N THR A 658 11.95 -17.33 -12.25
CA THR A 658 13.07 -16.42 -12.40
C THR A 658 13.74 -16.58 -13.75
N PHE A 659 14.46 -15.55 -14.20
CA PHE A 659 15.30 -15.60 -15.38
C PHE A 659 16.61 -14.85 -15.16
N ASN A 660 17.57 -15.13 -16.03
CA ASN A 660 18.84 -14.42 -16.11
C ASN A 660 19.01 -13.76 -17.49
N VAL A 661 19.76 -12.66 -17.53
CA VAL A 661 20.09 -11.94 -18.76
C VAL A 661 21.49 -12.27 -19.23
N ALA A 662 21.73 -12.20 -20.55
CA ALA A 662 23.04 -12.44 -21.13
C ALA A 662 23.38 -11.32 -22.10
N VAL A 663 24.67 -11.03 -22.23
CA VAL A 663 25.20 -10.00 -23.13
C VAL A 663 26.12 -10.64 -24.16
N ASP A 664 25.96 -10.25 -25.43
CA ASP A 664 26.88 -10.63 -26.51
C ASP A 664 28.25 -10.00 -26.27
N GLN A 665 29.25 -10.85 -26.06
CA GLN A 665 30.62 -10.46 -25.75
C GLN A 665 31.37 -9.76 -26.90
N ASN A 666 30.76 -9.61 -28.09
CA ASN A 666 31.30 -8.84 -29.21
C ASN A 666 30.60 -7.49 -29.41
N THR A 667 29.30 -7.42 -29.10
CA THR A 667 28.46 -6.27 -29.45
C THR A 667 27.94 -5.50 -28.23
N GLY A 668 28.00 -6.10 -27.04
CA GLY A 668 27.40 -5.57 -25.81
C GLY A 668 25.87 -5.62 -25.79
N GLN A 669 25.22 -6.20 -26.81
CA GLN A 669 23.77 -6.28 -26.87
C GLN A 669 23.23 -7.37 -25.94
N LEU A 670 22.09 -7.08 -25.32
CA LEU A 670 21.29 -8.08 -24.64
C LEU A 670 20.89 -9.21 -25.60
N LEU A 671 21.15 -10.44 -25.19
CA LEU A 671 20.75 -11.65 -25.90
C LEU A 671 19.33 -12.07 -25.47
N PRO A 672 18.59 -12.82 -26.33
CA PRO A 672 17.30 -13.39 -25.96
C PRO A 672 17.38 -14.17 -24.64
N ILE A 673 16.40 -13.95 -23.76
CA ILE A 673 16.29 -14.67 -22.49
C ILE A 673 16.06 -16.15 -22.76
N THR A 674 17.00 -16.98 -22.32
CA THR A 674 16.96 -18.44 -22.49
C THR A 674 17.20 -19.19 -21.18
N ASP A 675 17.89 -18.58 -20.21
CA ASP A 675 18.03 -19.12 -18.87
C ASP A 675 16.82 -18.72 -18.02
N ILE A 676 15.87 -19.65 -17.91
CA ILE A 676 14.61 -19.48 -17.21
C ILE A 676 14.46 -20.63 -16.23
N THR A 677 14.14 -20.31 -14.98
CA THR A 677 13.77 -21.27 -13.93
C THR A 677 12.29 -21.07 -13.57
N PRO A 678 11.38 -21.88 -14.12
CA PRO A 678 9.95 -21.79 -13.80
C PRO A 678 9.67 -22.09 -12.32
N ASN A 679 8.70 -21.39 -11.75
CA ASN A 679 8.22 -21.64 -10.39
C ASN A 679 7.15 -22.74 -10.40
N PRO A 680 7.39 -23.90 -9.74
CA PRO A 680 6.39 -24.96 -9.67
C PRO A 680 5.16 -24.60 -8.80
N LEU A 681 5.24 -23.53 -7.99
CA LEU A 681 4.15 -23.07 -7.12
C LEU A 681 3.22 -22.04 -7.78
N PHE A 682 3.52 -21.62 -9.01
CA PHE A 682 2.67 -20.68 -9.74
C PHE A 682 1.23 -21.22 -9.87
N GLY A 683 0.25 -20.46 -9.37
CA GLY A 683 -1.17 -20.83 -9.38
C GLY A 683 -1.53 -22.05 -8.52
N VAL A 684 -0.63 -22.54 -7.65
CA VAL A 684 -0.89 -23.71 -6.80
C VAL A 684 -1.61 -23.29 -5.52
N LYS A 685 -2.75 -23.93 -5.25
CA LYS A 685 -3.56 -23.68 -4.05
C LYS A 685 -2.97 -24.41 -2.84
N MET A 686 -2.24 -23.71 -1.98
CA MET A 686 -1.49 -24.33 -0.88
C MET A 686 -2.20 -24.30 0.48
N GLN A 687 -2.98 -23.26 0.77
CA GLN A 687 -3.52 -23.02 2.11
C GLN A 687 -5.01 -22.69 2.10
N THR A 688 -5.69 -23.07 3.19
CA THR A 688 -7.09 -22.70 3.44
C THR A 688 -7.14 -21.65 4.54
N PHE A 689 -7.98 -20.63 4.37
CA PHE A 689 -8.07 -19.50 5.29
C PHE A 689 -9.49 -19.35 5.83
N MET A 690 -9.62 -18.69 6.98
CA MET A 690 -10.90 -18.21 7.47
C MET A 690 -11.28 -16.96 6.67
N GLN A 691 -12.53 -16.91 6.19
CA GLN A 691 -13.07 -15.73 5.49
C GLN A 691 -14.51 -15.49 5.95
N GLU A 692 -14.93 -14.22 6.05
CA GLU A 692 -16.33 -13.83 6.26
C GLU A 692 -17.00 -14.57 7.44
N ALA A 693 -16.23 -14.75 8.53
CA ALA A 693 -16.63 -15.51 9.72
C ALA A 693 -16.94 -17.02 9.50
N VAL A 694 -16.42 -17.62 8.44
CA VAL A 694 -16.42 -19.08 8.19
C VAL A 694 -14.99 -19.60 8.29
N ALA A 695 -14.78 -20.61 9.13
CA ALA A 695 -13.48 -21.20 9.36
C ALA A 695 -12.97 -22.01 8.14
N GLY A 696 -11.65 -22.02 7.92
CA GLY A 696 -11.02 -22.82 6.86
C GLY A 696 -11.14 -24.34 7.05
N ALA A 697 -11.51 -24.79 8.26
CA ALA A 697 -11.81 -26.18 8.57
C ALA A 697 -13.13 -26.26 9.35
N ARG A 698 -13.82 -27.40 9.24
CA ARG A 698 -15.08 -27.60 9.97
C ARG A 698 -14.88 -27.63 11.47
N GLN A 699 -15.67 -26.85 12.19
CA GLN A 699 -15.69 -26.83 13.65
C GLN A 699 -17.12 -27.02 14.17
N PHE A 700 -17.26 -27.76 15.26
CA PHE A 700 -18.54 -27.93 15.95
C PHE A 700 -18.44 -27.32 17.35
N ARG A 701 -19.39 -26.46 17.69
CA ARG A 701 -19.52 -25.87 19.01
C ARG A 701 -20.85 -26.27 19.62
N LEU A 702 -20.80 -27.01 20.72
CA LEU A 702 -21.97 -27.34 21.52
C LEU A 702 -22.21 -26.24 22.56
N ARG A 703 -23.48 -25.84 22.73
CA ARG A 703 -23.88 -24.80 23.67
C ARG A 703 -25.06 -25.28 24.52
N LEU A 704 -24.94 -25.08 25.83
CA LEU A 704 -26.04 -25.17 26.77
C LEU A 704 -26.19 -23.82 27.46
N ARG A 705 -27.36 -23.21 27.34
CA ARG A 705 -27.73 -21.99 28.07
C ARG A 705 -28.94 -22.28 28.92
N ILE A 706 -28.86 -21.97 30.21
CA ILE A 706 -30.00 -22.05 31.13
C ILE A 706 -30.28 -20.63 31.60
N THR A 707 -31.51 -20.17 31.37
CA THR A 707 -32.01 -18.88 31.85
C THR A 707 -33.03 -19.17 32.96
N PHE A 708 -32.82 -18.53 34.12
CA PHE A 708 -33.68 -18.62 35.30
C PHE A 708 -34.58 -17.40 35.42
#